data_AF-A0A8J7C825-F1
#
_entry.id   AF-A0A8J7C825-F1
#
_cell.length_a   1.000
_cell.length_b   1.000
_cell.length_c   1.000
_cell.angle_alpha   90.00
_cell.angle_beta   90.00
_cell.angle_gamma   90.00
#
_symmetry.space_group_name_H-M   'P 1'
#
loop_
_entity.id
_entity.type
_entity.pdbx_description
1 polymer ?
#
loop_
_entity_poly.entity_id
_entity_poly.type
_entity_poly.pdbx_seq_one_letter_code
_entity_poly.pdbx_strand_id
1 'polypeptide(L)'
;MVDEYIFSGSLPENASTYVKRVADDELYEALTAGKFCYVLNSRQSGKSSLRVRIMSRLSEAGVECASIDLSSVSIQSATQENWYADLIVKLIDSFALDVDFKEWWEKNQLNSSLLRFHNFIEKKLLVEIRENIVIFIDEIDSVLSLNFPTDDFFAFVRACHNQRVDNPEYNRLTFCLLGVASPSNLIKDKNRTPFNIGRAITLKGFQLHEAEPLEKSLRGKFGNPQAIMKEILDWTGGQPFLTQKLCQFMIEESEKENFCTVEQVVRSRIIENWESQDEPEHLRTIRDRILRDEQRAGYLLELYQQIRLTEGQSEITGDDTPEQSDLQLAGLVVKQQNKLRVYNPIYQEVFDQNWIETQLRNLRPYSENFRFWVASGGKDESRYLRGKALQDALEWAKDKSLSYQDRQFLAASQTKEREEDIAAKEKEAVLEREIKDKEAAQKRNQVLTEANQKAQKRIRIGSVVLIVTLLGAAISGILALATLKRIEEQAHNLSALSNLSGELHSKNRQFEADEVRRQIGLSYAIKENYKLQQALLLSGIAFAYQKLERSEDAKQKIQDSMKLLQEEDIKNSPQKDEVTIHVLNIQGTLLKEQDNNTEAIEAYTKAFHLLKSNSSQLNPLNRNTQIINTNTVESVHRGLIQLLSTIPTQGNDLLSKVRESLKEYYYIELHHLLANKKWEAADTLTSKLMLHIRKKEEKVYLDIEDLNKFSCKDLQTIDQDWKNSSKGRFGFGVQKQIWLDTGNRPQEYNKENYTNFLSRTGWYDRERDIFLSYEEVIDKIQNSNYQLRGTLPTHSSRNRFNPLQQSFLAHLSVNCKI
;
A
#
# COMPACT_ATOMS: atom_id res chain seq x y z
N MET A 1 -33.37 44.84 -12.93
CA MET A 1 -32.11 44.39 -12.32
C MET A 1 -31.42 43.57 -13.39
N VAL A 2 -30.17 43.90 -13.72
CA VAL A 2 -29.44 43.18 -14.77
C VAL A 2 -29.18 41.76 -14.25
N ASP A 3 -29.63 40.75 -14.98
CA ASP A 3 -29.40 39.34 -14.70
C ASP A 3 -27.92 39.00 -14.98
N GLU A 4 -27.04 39.43 -14.08
CA GLU A 4 -25.60 39.22 -14.20
C GLU A 4 -25.22 37.79 -13.82
N TYR A 5 -24.46 37.11 -14.67
CA TYR A 5 -23.90 35.80 -14.33
C TYR A 5 -22.78 35.99 -13.31
N ILE A 6 -22.92 35.32 -12.16
CA ILE A 6 -21.94 35.38 -11.07
C ILE A 6 -21.31 33.99 -10.99
N PHE A 7 -20.11 33.89 -11.55
CA PHE A 7 -19.33 32.65 -11.53
C PHE A 7 -18.23 32.64 -10.44
N SER A 8 -17.91 33.77 -9.81
CA SER A 8 -17.01 33.81 -8.64
C SER A 8 -17.77 33.93 -7.32
N GLY A 9 -17.45 33.10 -6.33
CA GLY A 9 -18.04 33.16 -5.00
C GLY A 9 -19.42 32.49 -4.88
N SER A 10 -20.13 32.78 -3.78
CA SER A 10 -21.47 32.26 -3.53
C SER A 10 -22.52 33.15 -4.18
N LEU A 11 -23.54 32.54 -4.80
CA LEU A 11 -24.69 33.28 -5.31
C LEU A 11 -25.53 33.82 -4.13
N PRO A 12 -26.00 35.09 -4.19
CA PRO A 12 -26.92 35.60 -3.20
C PRO A 12 -28.27 34.88 -3.28
N GLU A 13 -29.01 34.96 -2.18
CA GLU A 13 -30.32 34.30 -2.01
C GLU A 13 -31.35 34.70 -3.07
N ASN A 14 -31.26 35.91 -3.62
CA ASN A 14 -32.17 36.42 -4.63
C ASN A 14 -31.62 36.34 -6.06
N ALA A 15 -30.48 35.66 -6.28
CA ALA A 15 -29.89 35.53 -7.62
C ALA A 15 -30.88 34.87 -8.60
N SER A 16 -31.25 35.58 -9.66
CA SER A 16 -32.12 35.08 -10.72
C SER A 16 -31.47 33.97 -11.56
N THR A 17 -30.14 33.89 -11.52
CA THR A 17 -29.30 32.92 -12.23
C THR A 17 -29.09 31.61 -11.46
N TYR A 18 -29.65 31.46 -10.24
CA TYR A 18 -29.52 30.21 -9.49
C TYR A 18 -30.31 29.07 -10.16
N VAL A 19 -29.60 27.99 -10.49
CA VAL A 19 -30.18 26.76 -11.03
C VAL A 19 -30.50 25.81 -9.87
N LYS A 20 -31.79 25.59 -9.62
CA LYS A 20 -32.25 24.58 -8.66
C LYS A 20 -31.98 23.19 -9.21
N ARG A 21 -31.27 22.35 -8.45
CA ARG A 21 -30.97 20.95 -8.81
C ARG A 21 -31.81 19.99 -7.98
N VAL A 22 -31.84 18.72 -8.37
CA VAL A 22 -32.40 17.63 -7.54
C VAL A 22 -31.78 17.59 -6.13
N ALA A 23 -30.47 17.86 -6.03
CA ALA A 23 -29.75 17.89 -4.75
C ALA A 23 -30.28 18.94 -3.76
N ASP A 24 -30.91 20.02 -4.24
CA ASP A 24 -31.53 21.04 -3.40
C ASP A 24 -32.69 20.47 -2.59
N ASP A 25 -33.57 19.72 -3.25
CA ASP A 25 -34.71 19.11 -2.58
C ASP A 25 -34.27 17.94 -1.70
N GLU A 26 -33.33 17.11 -2.16
CA GLU A 26 -32.77 16.02 -1.36
C GLU A 26 -32.14 16.50 -0.05
N LEU A 27 -31.36 17.59 -0.10
CA LEU A 27 -30.72 18.16 1.09
C LEU A 27 -31.75 18.82 2.01
N TYR A 28 -32.68 19.60 1.46
CA TYR A 28 -33.74 20.24 2.25
C TYR A 28 -34.60 19.21 3.01
N GLU A 29 -35.09 18.18 2.31
CA GLU A 29 -35.91 17.12 2.90
C GLU A 29 -35.14 16.35 3.97
N ALA A 30 -33.86 16.03 3.71
CA ALA A 30 -33.04 15.30 4.66
C ALA A 30 -32.76 16.10 5.95
N LEU A 31 -32.45 17.39 5.82
CA LEU A 31 -32.21 18.27 6.97
C LEU A 31 -33.50 18.52 7.76
N THR A 32 -34.63 18.70 7.09
CA THR A 32 -35.95 18.84 7.73
C THR A 32 -36.34 17.57 8.51
N ALA A 33 -35.94 16.40 8.00
CA ALA A 33 -36.09 15.11 8.69
C ALA A 33 -35.03 14.89 9.80
N GLY A 34 -34.23 15.89 10.12
CA GLY A 34 -33.19 15.83 11.15
C GLY A 34 -31.99 14.96 10.79
N LYS A 35 -31.77 14.59 9.53
CA LYS A 35 -30.66 13.71 9.14
C LYS A 35 -29.35 14.49 9.05
N PHE A 36 -28.29 13.95 9.65
CA PHE A 36 -26.93 14.42 9.41
C PHE A 36 -26.61 14.32 7.92
N CYS A 37 -26.19 15.42 7.29
CA CYS A 37 -25.93 15.47 5.85
C CYS A 37 -24.50 15.93 5.55
N TYR A 38 -23.97 15.52 4.41
CA TYR A 38 -22.70 16.06 3.91
C TYR A 38 -22.68 16.21 2.38
N VAL A 39 -22.15 17.34 1.93
CA VAL A 39 -21.98 17.74 0.54
C VAL A 39 -20.48 17.87 0.26
N LEU A 40 -19.85 16.74 -0.03
CA LEU A 40 -18.41 16.63 -0.25
C LEU A 40 -18.13 16.47 -1.76
N ASN A 41 -17.67 17.56 -2.40
CA ASN A 41 -17.49 17.60 -3.85
C ASN A 41 -16.40 18.61 -4.26
N SER A 42 -15.97 18.57 -5.52
CA SER A 42 -14.93 19.45 -6.09
C SER A 42 -15.19 20.94 -5.87
N ARG A 43 -14.14 21.76 -6.01
CA ARG A 43 -14.26 23.24 -5.98
C ARG A 43 -15.24 23.71 -7.07
N GLN A 44 -15.89 24.84 -6.83
CA GLN A 44 -16.78 25.48 -7.80
C GLN A 44 -18.00 24.62 -8.28
N SER A 45 -18.37 23.59 -7.53
CA SER A 45 -19.57 22.77 -7.77
C SER A 45 -20.88 23.39 -7.26
N GLY A 46 -20.84 24.64 -6.75
CA GLY A 46 -22.03 25.35 -6.23
C GLY A 46 -22.48 24.91 -4.84
N LYS A 47 -21.57 24.43 -3.99
CA LYS A 47 -21.85 24.00 -2.60
C LYS A 47 -22.34 25.16 -1.73
N SER A 48 -21.62 26.28 -1.74
CA SER A 48 -21.94 27.43 -0.90
C SER A 48 -23.22 28.15 -1.37
N SER A 49 -23.46 28.24 -2.68
CA SER A 49 -24.75 28.71 -3.22
C SER A 49 -25.91 27.81 -2.81
N LEU A 50 -25.72 26.48 -2.82
CA LEU A 50 -26.71 25.53 -2.30
C LEU A 50 -26.97 25.79 -0.81
N ARG A 51 -25.93 25.94 0.02
CA ARG A 51 -26.08 26.27 1.45
C ARG A 51 -26.96 27.51 1.66
N VAL A 52 -26.69 28.60 0.95
CA VAL A 52 -27.48 29.85 1.05
C VAL A 52 -28.96 29.60 0.77
N ARG A 53 -29.28 28.85 -0.29
CA ARG A 53 -30.67 28.54 -0.67
C ARG A 53 -31.38 27.65 0.33
N ILE A 54 -30.67 26.67 0.87
CA ILE A 54 -31.24 25.74 1.83
C ILE A 54 -31.44 26.42 3.18
N MET A 55 -30.51 27.27 3.62
CA MET A 55 -30.69 28.08 4.83
C MET A 55 -31.91 28.99 4.73
N SER A 56 -32.10 29.67 3.60
CA SER A 56 -33.29 30.48 3.33
C SER A 56 -34.59 29.66 3.45
N ARG A 57 -34.68 28.54 2.73
CA ARG A 57 -35.85 27.64 2.78
C ARG A 57 -36.12 27.05 4.16
N LEU A 58 -35.07 26.77 4.93
CA LEU A 58 -35.17 26.28 6.30
C LEU A 58 -35.68 27.36 7.25
N SER A 59 -35.17 28.60 7.12
CA SER A 59 -35.62 29.75 7.88
C SER A 59 -37.09 30.08 7.61
N GLU A 60 -37.53 30.04 6.34
CA GLU A 60 -38.94 30.17 5.96
C GLU A 60 -39.84 29.08 6.58
N ALA A 61 -39.27 27.91 6.86
CA ALA A 61 -39.94 26.79 7.51
C ALA A 61 -39.84 26.80 9.05
N GLY A 62 -39.30 27.88 9.64
CA GLY A 62 -39.15 28.03 11.10
C GLY A 62 -37.99 27.22 11.70
N VAL A 63 -36.95 26.94 10.93
CA VAL A 63 -35.72 26.27 11.38
C VAL A 63 -34.61 27.31 11.53
N GLU A 64 -34.04 27.40 12.72
CA GLU A 64 -32.91 28.28 13.03
C GLU A 64 -31.61 27.70 12.44
N CYS A 65 -30.87 28.52 11.70
CA CYS A 65 -29.70 28.06 10.96
C CYS A 65 -28.45 28.88 11.32
N ALA A 66 -27.33 28.18 11.53
CA ALA A 66 -26.01 28.81 11.61
C ALA A 66 -25.11 28.30 10.48
N SER A 67 -24.21 29.16 10.01
CA SER A 67 -23.17 28.78 9.07
C SER A 67 -21.81 29.17 9.60
N ILE A 68 -20.94 28.18 9.74
CA ILE A 68 -19.57 28.36 10.20
C ILE A 68 -18.64 28.05 9.03
N ASP A 69 -17.95 29.07 8.53
CA ASP A 69 -16.89 28.93 7.53
C ASP A 69 -15.55 28.70 8.23
N LEU A 70 -15.01 27.49 8.12
CA LEU A 70 -13.74 27.12 8.75
C LEU A 70 -12.52 27.77 8.08
N SER A 71 -12.64 28.28 6.86
CA SER A 71 -11.54 29.00 6.20
C SER A 71 -11.29 30.38 6.82
N SER A 72 -12.30 30.94 7.48
CA SER A 72 -12.25 32.26 8.15
C SER A 72 -11.64 32.22 9.57
N VAL A 73 -11.44 31.02 10.12
CA VAL A 73 -10.83 30.77 11.44
C VAL A 73 -9.30 30.72 11.27
N SER A 74 -8.49 31.26 12.18
CA SER A 74 -7.02 31.36 11.97
C SER A 74 -6.33 29.98 11.95
N ILE A 75 -6.22 29.34 10.79
CA ILE A 75 -5.88 27.91 10.67
C ILE A 75 -4.41 27.61 11.00
N GLN A 76 -3.46 28.45 10.55
CA GLN A 76 -2.03 28.10 10.60
C GLN A 76 -1.40 28.22 12.00
N SER A 77 -2.02 29.00 12.89
CA SER A 77 -1.58 29.19 14.28
C SER A 77 -2.65 28.84 15.33
N ALA A 78 -3.79 28.26 14.93
CA ALA A 78 -4.84 27.87 15.86
C ALA A 78 -4.34 26.75 16.78
N THR A 79 -4.44 27.00 18.09
CA THR A 79 -4.45 25.94 19.09
C THR A 79 -5.82 25.27 19.06
N GLN A 80 -5.91 24.02 19.56
CA GLN A 80 -7.18 23.33 19.71
C GLN A 80 -8.17 24.15 20.57
N GLU A 81 -7.66 24.84 21.59
CA GLU A 81 -8.47 25.71 22.45
C GLU A 81 -9.07 26.89 21.69
N ASN A 82 -8.25 27.65 20.96
CA ASN A 82 -8.72 28.79 20.17
C ASN A 82 -9.71 28.35 19.08
N TRP A 83 -9.48 27.18 18.47
CA TRP A 83 -10.37 26.65 17.45
C TRP A 83 -11.79 26.41 17.99
N TYR A 84 -11.94 25.74 19.13
CA TYR A 84 -13.27 25.57 19.75
C TYR A 84 -13.85 26.87 20.28
N ALA A 85 -13.03 27.82 20.74
CA ALA A 85 -13.47 29.16 21.12
C ALA A 85 -14.12 29.88 19.93
N ASP A 86 -13.44 29.91 18.79
CA ASP A 86 -13.92 30.56 17.57
C ASP A 86 -15.22 29.92 17.08
N LEU A 87 -15.37 28.59 17.18
CA LEU A 87 -16.64 27.92 16.87
C LEU A 87 -17.79 28.40 17.76
N ILE A 88 -17.55 28.57 19.06
CA ILE A 88 -18.57 29.06 20.00
C ILE A 88 -18.95 30.50 19.69
N VAL A 89 -17.96 31.38 19.48
CA VAL A 89 -18.20 32.78 19.12
C VAL A 89 -19.03 32.86 17.85
N LYS A 90 -18.70 32.07 16.82
CA LYS A 90 -19.48 32.01 15.58
C LYS A 90 -20.92 31.54 15.79
N LEU A 91 -21.16 30.61 16.72
CA LEU A 91 -22.51 30.17 17.08
C LEU A 91 -23.28 31.26 17.85
N ILE A 92 -22.65 31.94 18.80
CA ILE A 92 -23.24 33.08 19.51
C ILE A 92 -23.67 34.14 18.51
N ASP A 93 -22.78 34.53 17.60
CA ASP A 93 -23.04 35.54 16.57
C ASP A 93 -24.16 35.10 15.62
N SER A 94 -24.11 33.85 15.14
CA SER A 94 -25.07 33.36 14.13
C SER A 94 -26.48 33.24 14.66
N PHE A 95 -26.64 32.84 15.93
CA PHE A 95 -27.94 32.68 16.57
C PHE A 95 -28.34 33.88 17.43
N ALA A 96 -27.52 34.94 17.47
CA ALA A 96 -27.72 36.12 18.30
C ALA A 96 -28.01 35.80 19.78
N LEU A 97 -27.25 34.86 20.37
CA LEU A 97 -27.46 34.39 21.74
C LEU A 97 -27.05 35.43 22.78
N ASP A 98 -27.81 35.56 23.86
CA ASP A 98 -27.47 36.44 24.99
C ASP A 98 -26.48 35.75 25.96
N VAL A 99 -25.21 35.65 25.51
CA VAL A 99 -24.14 35.02 26.27
C VAL A 99 -22.88 35.89 26.27
N ASP A 100 -22.42 36.30 27.46
CA ASP A 100 -21.06 36.82 27.63
C ASP A 100 -20.06 35.67 27.43
N PHE A 101 -19.44 35.64 26.24
CA PHE A 101 -18.48 34.61 25.88
C PHE A 101 -17.32 34.53 26.88
N LYS A 102 -16.80 35.67 27.34
CA LYS A 102 -15.63 35.71 28.23
C LYS A 102 -15.99 35.10 29.58
N GLU A 103 -17.09 35.52 30.18
CA GLU A 103 -17.57 34.96 31.46
C GLU A 103 -17.84 33.46 31.33
N TRP A 104 -18.53 33.05 30.27
CA TRP A 104 -18.85 31.65 30.04
C TRP A 104 -17.59 30.79 29.84
N TRP A 105 -16.60 31.29 29.09
CA TRP A 105 -15.36 30.59 28.80
C TRP A 105 -14.51 30.42 30.08
N GLU A 106 -14.33 31.49 30.86
CA GLU A 106 -13.59 31.48 32.13
C GLU A 106 -14.24 30.55 33.16
N LYS A 107 -15.57 30.58 33.29
CA LYS A 107 -16.31 29.68 34.21
C LYS A 107 -16.11 28.20 33.88
N ASN A 108 -15.87 27.87 32.61
CA ASN A 108 -15.68 26.50 32.13
C ASN A 108 -14.19 26.15 31.91
N GLN A 109 -13.25 26.97 32.37
CA GLN A 109 -11.82 26.79 32.09
C GLN A 109 -11.22 25.45 32.55
N LEU A 110 -11.82 24.81 33.56
CA LEU A 110 -11.36 23.51 34.05
C LEU A 110 -11.72 22.34 33.12
N ASN A 111 -12.67 22.54 32.20
CA ASN A 111 -13.06 21.54 31.21
C ASN A 111 -12.12 21.57 29.99
N SER A 112 -11.94 20.42 29.33
CA SER A 112 -11.26 20.36 28.03
C SER A 112 -12.01 21.18 26.97
N SER A 113 -11.32 21.68 25.95
CA SER A 113 -11.89 22.56 24.92
C SER A 113 -13.11 21.96 24.23
N LEU A 114 -13.08 20.65 23.93
CA LEU A 114 -14.23 19.94 23.36
C LEU A 114 -15.40 19.83 24.35
N LEU A 115 -15.12 19.56 25.63
CA LEU A 115 -16.17 19.51 26.64
C LEU A 115 -16.78 20.89 26.89
N ARG A 116 -16.01 21.97 26.78
CA ARG A 116 -16.55 23.33 26.75
C ARG A 116 -17.52 23.45 25.56
N PHE A 117 -17.08 23.16 24.34
CA PHE A 117 -17.95 23.21 23.16
C PHE A 117 -19.25 22.39 23.33
N HIS A 118 -19.14 21.16 23.82
CA HIS A 118 -20.29 20.31 24.12
C HIS A 118 -21.24 20.95 25.15
N ASN A 119 -20.70 21.45 26.27
CA ASN A 119 -21.49 22.13 27.30
C ASN A 119 -22.16 23.41 26.76
N PHE A 120 -21.54 24.11 25.83
CA PHE A 120 -22.15 25.28 25.19
C PHE A 120 -23.39 24.87 24.38
N ILE A 121 -23.24 23.85 23.53
CA ILE A 121 -24.35 23.32 22.74
C ILE A 121 -25.49 22.87 23.64
N GLU A 122 -25.20 22.06 24.67
CA GLU A 122 -26.24 21.49 25.53
C GLU A 122 -26.87 22.51 26.48
N LYS A 123 -26.07 23.34 27.15
CA LYS A 123 -26.53 24.16 28.29
C LYS A 123 -26.86 25.60 27.91
N LYS A 124 -26.48 26.04 26.70
CA LYS A 124 -26.79 27.37 26.17
C LYS A 124 -27.62 27.27 24.90
N LEU A 125 -27.04 26.76 23.82
CA LEU A 125 -27.69 26.77 22.52
C LEU A 125 -29.05 26.05 22.52
N LEU A 126 -29.10 24.80 23.01
CA LEU A 126 -30.35 24.03 23.05
C LEU A 126 -31.36 24.53 24.08
N VAL A 127 -30.93 25.31 25.08
CA VAL A 127 -31.82 25.86 26.11
C VAL A 127 -32.50 27.14 25.63
N GLU A 128 -31.75 27.99 24.92
CA GLU A 128 -32.21 29.29 24.46
C GLU A 128 -33.05 29.19 23.19
N ILE A 129 -32.64 28.35 22.24
CA ILE A 129 -33.38 28.10 21.00
C ILE A 129 -34.32 26.91 21.19
N ARG A 130 -35.61 27.09 20.92
CA ARG A 130 -36.65 26.05 21.09
C ARG A 130 -37.05 25.41 19.76
N GLU A 131 -36.73 26.05 18.67
CA GLU A 131 -36.96 25.67 17.28
C GLU A 131 -35.99 24.55 16.87
N ASN A 132 -36.20 23.98 15.67
CA ASN A 132 -35.21 23.08 15.07
C ASN A 132 -33.98 23.89 14.65
N ILE A 133 -32.80 23.30 14.82
CA ILE A 133 -31.50 23.92 14.61
C ILE A 133 -30.73 23.13 13.54
N VAL A 134 -30.24 23.84 12.52
CA VAL A 134 -29.29 23.28 11.55
C VAL A 134 -27.99 24.07 11.59
N ILE A 135 -26.88 23.39 11.88
CA ILE A 135 -25.53 23.98 11.86
C ILE A 135 -24.82 23.50 10.59
N PHE A 136 -24.58 24.43 9.68
CA PHE A 136 -23.76 24.22 8.48
C PHE A 136 -22.29 24.49 8.81
N ILE A 137 -21.43 23.52 8.51
CA ILE A 137 -19.98 23.66 8.59
C ILE A 137 -19.45 23.70 7.15
N ASP A 138 -19.06 24.87 6.68
CA ASP A 138 -18.55 25.11 5.34
C ASP A 138 -17.01 25.04 5.32
N GLU A 139 -16.43 24.77 4.14
CA GLU A 139 -14.98 24.57 3.95
C GLU A 139 -14.39 23.54 4.95
N ILE A 140 -15.09 22.40 5.17
CA ILE A 140 -14.66 21.37 6.13
C ILE A 140 -13.26 20.81 5.82
N ASP A 141 -12.79 20.89 4.57
CA ASP A 141 -11.42 20.50 4.20
C ASP A 141 -10.33 21.38 4.85
N SER A 142 -10.68 22.55 5.37
CA SER A 142 -9.78 23.40 6.18
C SER A 142 -9.21 22.66 7.39
N VAL A 143 -9.93 21.66 7.93
CA VAL A 143 -9.45 20.87 9.07
C VAL A 143 -8.20 20.05 8.75
N LEU A 144 -7.94 19.78 7.46
CA LEU A 144 -6.76 19.03 7.01
C LEU A 144 -5.46 19.82 7.15
N SER A 145 -5.55 21.13 7.33
CA SER A 145 -4.40 22.03 7.52
C SER A 145 -4.14 22.39 8.98
N LEU A 146 -4.91 21.83 9.92
CA LEU A 146 -4.71 22.06 11.35
C LEU A 146 -3.58 21.21 11.91
N ASN A 147 -2.81 21.78 12.84
CA ASN A 147 -1.66 21.12 13.48
C ASN A 147 -2.04 20.24 14.68
N PHE A 148 -3.32 19.94 14.87
CA PHE A 148 -3.84 19.07 15.93
C PHE A 148 -4.91 18.10 15.38
N PRO A 149 -5.14 16.94 16.02
CA PRO A 149 -6.16 15.98 15.57
C PRO A 149 -7.58 16.53 15.69
N THR A 150 -8.39 16.34 14.65
CA THR A 150 -9.79 16.80 14.59
C THR A 150 -10.82 15.67 14.63
N ASP A 151 -10.36 14.41 14.73
CA ASP A 151 -11.22 13.23 14.87
C ASP A 151 -12.25 13.36 16.01
N ASP A 152 -11.88 14.04 17.11
CA ASP A 152 -12.78 14.24 18.24
C ASP A 152 -13.96 15.18 17.92
N PHE A 153 -13.79 16.15 17.02
CA PHE A 153 -14.90 16.98 16.53
C PHE A 153 -15.92 16.14 15.75
N PHE A 154 -15.44 15.27 14.86
CA PHE A 154 -16.31 14.38 14.10
C PHE A 154 -17.00 13.34 15.00
N ALA A 155 -16.29 12.84 16.01
CA ALA A 155 -16.87 11.99 17.04
C ALA A 155 -17.94 12.72 17.87
N PHE A 156 -17.75 14.01 18.15
CA PHE A 156 -18.75 14.86 18.79
C PHE A 156 -20.01 15.03 17.94
N VAL A 157 -19.88 15.31 16.63
CA VAL A 157 -21.04 15.37 15.72
C VAL A 157 -21.84 14.07 15.76
N ARG A 158 -21.16 12.92 15.75
CA ARG A 158 -21.80 11.60 15.93
C ARG A 158 -22.43 11.45 17.31
N ALA A 159 -21.78 11.92 18.37
CA ALA A 159 -22.31 11.85 19.73
C ALA A 159 -23.60 12.65 19.88
N CYS A 160 -23.71 13.84 19.25
CA CYS A 160 -24.95 14.62 19.22
C CYS A 160 -26.11 13.83 18.58
N HIS A 161 -25.85 13.10 17.49
CA HIS A 161 -26.87 12.26 16.87
C HIS A 161 -27.30 11.11 17.79
N ASN A 162 -26.34 10.45 18.45
CA ASN A 162 -26.64 9.35 19.37
C ASN A 162 -27.41 9.81 20.62
N GLN A 163 -27.14 11.03 21.11
CA GLN A 163 -27.80 11.61 22.27
C GLN A 163 -29.31 11.84 22.10
N ARG A 164 -29.83 11.77 20.87
CA ARG A 164 -31.26 11.86 20.57
C ARG A 164 -32.10 10.80 21.28
N VAL A 165 -31.49 9.68 21.65
CA VAL A 165 -32.16 8.59 22.40
C VAL A 165 -32.35 8.98 23.87
N ASP A 166 -31.34 9.58 24.48
CA ASP A 166 -31.30 9.83 25.93
C ASP A 166 -31.78 11.25 26.30
N ASN A 167 -31.58 12.21 25.40
CA ASN A 167 -31.98 13.60 25.58
C ASN A 167 -32.77 14.11 24.35
N PRO A 168 -34.11 14.23 24.46
CA PRO A 168 -34.96 14.63 23.36
C PRO A 168 -34.64 15.98 22.72
N GLU A 169 -33.98 16.90 23.44
CA GLU A 169 -33.57 18.20 22.92
C GLU A 169 -32.61 18.06 21.71
N TYR A 170 -31.80 17.00 21.68
CA TYR A 170 -30.91 16.72 20.55
C TYR A 170 -31.64 16.32 19.26
N ASN A 171 -32.93 15.97 19.31
CA ASN A 171 -33.72 15.74 18.09
C ASN A 171 -33.86 16.99 17.24
N ARG A 172 -33.77 18.17 17.88
CA ARG A 172 -33.81 19.47 17.22
C ARG A 172 -32.48 19.86 16.59
N LEU A 173 -31.37 19.22 16.94
CA LEU A 173 -30.03 19.60 16.47
C LEU A 173 -29.57 18.75 15.29
N THR A 174 -29.29 19.36 14.15
CA THR A 174 -28.75 18.68 12.97
C THR A 174 -27.51 19.39 12.42
N PHE A 175 -26.53 18.62 11.94
CA PHE A 175 -25.32 19.13 11.30
C PHE A 175 -25.35 18.87 9.79
N CYS A 176 -24.78 19.80 9.02
CA CYS A 176 -24.51 19.65 7.60
C CYS A 176 -23.05 20.03 7.30
N LEU A 177 -22.26 19.11 6.75
CA LEU A 177 -20.85 19.40 6.39
C LEU A 177 -20.71 19.67 4.89
N LEU A 178 -20.00 20.73 4.51
CA LEU A 178 -19.69 21.06 3.11
C LEU A 178 -18.19 21.29 2.95
N GLY A 179 -17.62 20.79 1.86
CA GLY A 179 -16.22 21.08 1.51
C GLY A 179 -15.65 20.19 0.43
N VAL A 180 -14.34 20.28 0.22
CA VAL A 180 -13.59 19.63 -0.86
C VAL A 180 -12.64 18.56 -0.34
N ALA A 181 -13.24 17.58 0.35
CA ALA A 181 -12.55 16.41 0.90
C ALA A 181 -13.37 15.13 0.64
N SER A 182 -12.73 13.97 0.69
CA SER A 182 -13.43 12.69 0.79
C SER A 182 -13.66 12.34 2.27
N PRO A 183 -14.68 11.52 2.61
CA PRO A 183 -14.89 11.05 3.98
C PRO A 183 -13.65 10.42 4.62
N SER A 184 -12.86 9.68 3.84
CA SER A 184 -11.63 9.03 4.30
C SER A 184 -10.49 10.00 4.60
N ASN A 185 -10.49 11.19 3.99
CA ASN A 185 -9.46 12.20 4.22
C ASN A 185 -9.75 13.01 5.50
N LEU A 186 -11.03 13.19 5.84
CA LEU A 186 -11.45 14.02 6.98
C LEU A 186 -11.26 13.35 8.35
N ILE A 187 -11.22 12.01 8.41
CA ILE A 187 -11.09 11.28 9.67
C ILE A 187 -10.08 10.14 9.55
N LYS A 188 -9.14 10.07 10.49
CA LYS A 188 -8.13 9.00 10.51
C LYS A 188 -8.71 7.70 11.09
N ASP A 189 -9.44 7.79 12.21
CA ASP A 189 -10.11 6.64 12.82
C ASP A 189 -11.47 6.35 12.14
N LYS A 190 -11.49 5.32 11.29
CA LYS A 190 -12.69 4.88 10.57
C LYS A 190 -13.81 4.37 11.50
N ASN A 191 -13.53 3.96 12.74
CA ASN A 191 -14.55 3.48 13.67
C ASN A 191 -15.35 4.63 14.30
N ARG A 192 -14.78 5.84 14.31
CA ARG A 192 -15.36 7.04 14.94
C ARG A 192 -16.10 7.94 13.95
N THR A 193 -16.20 7.53 12.69
CA THR A 193 -16.74 8.36 11.62
C THR A 193 -18.24 8.66 11.75
N PRO A 194 -18.68 9.93 11.62
CA PRO A 194 -20.08 10.29 11.50
C PRO A 194 -20.64 10.00 10.11
N PHE A 195 -19.79 9.73 9.10
CA PHE A 195 -20.23 9.51 7.72
C PHE A 195 -21.05 8.22 7.55
N ASN A 196 -20.94 7.25 8.47
CA ASN A 196 -21.74 6.02 8.47
C ASN A 196 -23.21 6.24 8.85
N ILE A 197 -23.52 7.32 9.57
CA ILE A 197 -24.89 7.68 9.98
C ILE A 197 -25.43 8.87 9.16
N GLY A 198 -24.61 9.42 8.27
CA GLY A 198 -24.94 10.60 7.46
C GLY A 198 -25.47 10.26 6.09
N ARG A 199 -26.24 11.20 5.51
CA ARG A 199 -26.68 11.16 4.12
C ARG A 199 -25.70 11.95 3.25
N ALA A 200 -25.03 11.26 2.32
CA ALA A 200 -24.28 11.89 1.25
C ALA A 200 -25.22 12.59 0.27
N ILE A 201 -24.97 13.85 -0.04
CA ILE A 201 -25.66 14.60 -1.10
C ILE A 201 -24.67 14.86 -2.23
N THR A 202 -24.91 14.26 -3.38
CA THR A 202 -24.02 14.37 -4.55
C THR A 202 -24.48 15.51 -5.45
N LEU A 203 -23.60 16.47 -5.73
CA LEU A 203 -23.88 17.52 -6.71
C LEU A 203 -23.45 17.06 -8.11
N LYS A 204 -24.43 17.00 -9.01
CA LYS A 204 -24.24 16.75 -10.43
C LYS A 204 -24.19 18.08 -11.20
N GLY A 205 -23.64 18.04 -12.40
CA GLY A 205 -23.72 19.16 -13.33
C GLY A 205 -25.15 19.43 -13.77
N PHE A 206 -25.44 20.67 -14.09
CA PHE A 206 -26.76 21.14 -14.52
C PHE A 206 -27.29 20.33 -15.71
N GLN A 207 -28.56 19.96 -15.63
CA GLN A 207 -29.30 19.37 -16.74
C GLN A 207 -30.04 20.43 -17.54
N LEU A 208 -30.31 20.16 -18.81
CA LEU A 208 -30.98 21.11 -19.69
C LEU A 208 -32.32 21.62 -19.14
N HIS A 209 -33.10 20.75 -18.49
CA HIS A 209 -34.38 21.12 -17.89
C HIS A 209 -34.24 21.95 -16.59
N GLU A 210 -33.08 21.89 -15.93
CA GLU A 210 -32.78 22.69 -14.73
C GLU A 210 -32.27 24.09 -15.13
N ALA A 211 -31.61 24.22 -16.28
CA ALA A 211 -30.88 25.41 -16.71
C ALA A 211 -31.75 26.58 -17.24
N GLU A 212 -33.08 26.50 -17.11
CA GLU A 212 -34.00 27.59 -17.51
C GLU A 212 -33.62 28.97 -16.93
N PRO A 213 -33.19 29.10 -15.65
CA PRO A 213 -32.78 30.38 -15.08
C PRO A 213 -31.61 31.02 -15.84
N LEU A 214 -30.66 30.22 -16.32
CA LEU A 214 -29.53 30.70 -17.11
C LEU A 214 -29.93 31.01 -18.55
N GLU A 215 -30.84 30.24 -19.13
CA GLU A 215 -31.33 30.44 -20.51
C GLU A 215 -32.05 31.79 -20.67
N LYS A 216 -32.72 32.29 -19.63
CA LYS A 216 -33.49 33.55 -19.68
C LYS A 216 -32.66 34.73 -20.20
N SER A 217 -31.40 34.86 -19.78
CA SER A 217 -30.53 35.96 -20.22
C SER A 217 -30.04 35.80 -21.67
N LEU A 218 -30.17 34.62 -22.28
CA LEU A 218 -29.88 34.37 -23.70
C LEU A 218 -31.09 34.65 -24.61
N ARG A 219 -32.30 34.76 -24.05
CA ARG A 219 -33.52 35.04 -24.82
C ARG A 219 -33.45 36.44 -25.44
N GLY A 220 -33.81 36.53 -26.71
CA GLY A 220 -33.74 37.79 -27.47
C GLY A 220 -32.34 38.16 -27.99
N LYS A 221 -31.29 37.43 -27.58
CA LYS A 221 -29.93 37.55 -28.13
C LYS A 221 -29.66 36.52 -29.24
N PHE A 222 -30.23 35.32 -29.09
CA PHE A 222 -30.08 34.23 -30.06
C PHE A 222 -31.44 33.73 -30.57
N GLY A 223 -31.49 33.27 -31.83
CA GLY A 223 -32.71 32.74 -32.44
C GLY A 223 -33.22 31.43 -31.81
N ASN A 224 -32.32 30.64 -31.20
CA ASN A 224 -32.68 29.43 -30.45
C ASN A 224 -31.85 29.32 -29.15
N PRO A 225 -32.27 30.00 -28.07
CA PRO A 225 -31.56 30.02 -26.79
C PRO A 225 -31.41 28.63 -26.17
N GLN A 226 -32.40 27.75 -26.34
CA GLN A 226 -32.37 26.39 -25.79
C GLN A 226 -31.29 25.52 -26.46
N ALA A 227 -31.10 25.67 -27.79
CA ALA A 227 -30.04 24.98 -28.50
C ALA A 227 -28.64 25.45 -28.05
N ILE A 228 -28.47 26.76 -27.88
CA ILE A 228 -27.22 27.33 -27.33
C ILE A 228 -26.96 26.81 -25.93
N MET A 229 -27.98 26.82 -25.05
CA MET A 229 -27.84 26.30 -23.68
C MET A 229 -27.47 24.82 -23.67
N LYS A 230 -28.06 24.02 -24.56
CA LYS A 230 -27.69 22.60 -24.69
C LYS A 230 -26.23 22.45 -25.08
N GLU A 231 -25.75 23.18 -26.08
CA GLU A 231 -24.35 23.12 -26.52
C GLU A 231 -23.38 23.60 -25.41
N ILE A 232 -23.75 24.65 -24.67
CA ILE A 232 -23.01 25.09 -23.47
C ILE A 232 -22.89 23.94 -22.47
N LEU A 233 -24.00 23.28 -22.12
CA LEU A 233 -24.00 22.17 -21.16
C LEU A 233 -23.21 20.96 -21.67
N ASP A 234 -23.27 20.67 -22.97
CA ASP A 234 -22.50 19.58 -23.60
C ASP A 234 -20.98 19.84 -23.46
N TRP A 235 -20.53 21.09 -23.61
CA TRP A 235 -19.12 21.48 -23.42
C TRP A 235 -18.68 21.53 -21.95
N THR A 236 -19.53 22.03 -21.06
CA THR A 236 -19.16 22.26 -19.64
C THR A 236 -19.45 21.06 -18.74
N GLY A 237 -20.20 20.07 -19.23
CA GLY A 237 -20.78 18.99 -18.43
C GLY A 237 -21.75 19.51 -17.36
N GLY A 238 -22.28 20.72 -17.53
CA GLY A 238 -23.12 21.40 -16.55
C GLY A 238 -22.37 21.85 -15.28
N GLN A 239 -21.03 21.92 -15.30
CA GLN A 239 -20.26 22.43 -14.16
C GLN A 239 -20.65 23.91 -13.89
N PRO A 240 -21.07 24.29 -12.67
CA PRO A 240 -21.72 25.59 -12.45
C PRO A 240 -20.90 26.82 -12.85
N PHE A 241 -19.60 26.83 -12.54
CA PHE A 241 -18.70 27.93 -12.87
C PHE A 241 -18.54 28.12 -14.38
N LEU A 242 -18.14 27.06 -15.10
CA LEU A 242 -17.92 27.07 -16.54
C LEU A 242 -19.22 27.34 -17.29
N THR A 243 -20.34 26.79 -16.82
CA THR A 243 -21.65 27.03 -17.46
C THR A 243 -22.01 28.51 -17.41
N GLN A 244 -21.90 29.15 -16.24
CA GLN A 244 -22.16 30.58 -16.12
C GLN A 244 -21.14 31.44 -16.87
N LYS A 245 -19.84 31.11 -16.78
CA LYS A 245 -18.77 31.81 -17.50
C LYS A 245 -18.98 31.75 -19.02
N LEU A 246 -19.35 30.59 -19.54
CA LEU A 246 -19.62 30.43 -20.97
C LEU A 246 -20.91 31.11 -21.39
N CYS A 247 -21.97 31.12 -20.55
CA CYS A 247 -23.16 31.92 -20.82
C CYS A 247 -22.83 33.42 -20.91
N GLN A 248 -21.99 33.93 -19.99
CA GLN A 248 -21.51 35.31 -20.03
C GLN A 248 -20.74 35.61 -21.32
N PHE A 249 -19.82 34.72 -21.71
CA PHE A 249 -19.10 34.87 -22.98
C PHE A 249 -20.02 34.87 -24.20
N MET A 250 -21.09 34.06 -24.19
CA MET A 250 -22.08 34.07 -25.26
C MET A 250 -22.90 35.37 -25.29
N ILE A 251 -23.23 35.95 -24.14
CA ILE A 251 -23.88 37.29 -24.12
C ILE A 251 -22.96 38.34 -24.74
N GLU A 252 -21.69 38.39 -24.35
CA GLU A 252 -20.70 39.31 -24.92
C GLU A 252 -20.54 39.10 -26.45
N GLU A 253 -20.56 37.84 -26.89
CA GLU A 253 -20.44 37.49 -28.30
C GLU A 253 -21.65 37.92 -29.12
N SER A 254 -22.85 37.90 -28.53
CA SER A 254 -24.09 38.32 -29.19
C SER A 254 -24.14 39.80 -29.56
N GLU A 255 -23.24 40.62 -29.01
CA GLU A 255 -23.15 42.06 -29.29
C GLU A 255 -22.28 42.37 -30.52
N LYS A 256 -21.62 41.36 -31.09
CA LYS A 256 -20.78 41.49 -32.29
C LYS A 256 -21.57 41.28 -33.57
N GLU A 257 -21.17 41.94 -34.65
CA GLU A 257 -21.83 41.82 -35.97
C GLU A 257 -21.75 40.40 -36.56
N ASN A 258 -20.65 39.69 -36.31
CA ASN A 258 -20.45 38.28 -36.67
C ASN A 258 -20.13 37.49 -35.40
N PHE A 259 -21.16 36.94 -34.76
CA PHE A 259 -21.00 36.17 -33.53
C PHE A 259 -20.48 34.74 -33.81
N CYS A 260 -19.53 34.29 -32.99
CA CYS A 260 -18.99 32.93 -33.02
C CYS A 260 -19.98 31.88 -32.47
N THR A 261 -19.81 30.62 -32.88
CA THR A 261 -20.51 29.48 -32.26
C THR A 261 -19.98 29.20 -30.84
N VAL A 262 -20.70 28.41 -30.04
CA VAL A 262 -20.26 28.05 -28.69
C VAL A 262 -18.90 27.33 -28.75
N GLU A 263 -18.71 26.36 -29.66
CA GLU A 263 -17.41 25.72 -29.88
C GLU A 263 -16.29 26.74 -30.17
N GLN A 264 -16.52 27.70 -31.07
CA GLN A 264 -15.51 28.70 -31.43
C GLN A 264 -15.14 29.59 -30.23
N VAL A 265 -16.12 29.97 -29.42
CA VAL A 265 -15.90 30.75 -28.18
C VAL A 265 -15.13 29.92 -27.16
N VAL A 266 -15.49 28.66 -26.96
CA VAL A 266 -14.77 27.74 -26.05
C VAL A 266 -13.32 27.58 -26.49
N ARG A 267 -13.06 27.30 -27.76
CA ARG A 267 -11.70 27.13 -28.29
C ARG A 267 -10.85 28.38 -28.09
N SER A 268 -11.34 29.53 -28.56
CA SER A 268 -10.57 30.79 -28.56
C SER A 268 -10.39 31.42 -27.18
N ARG A 269 -11.39 31.32 -26.28
CA ARG A 269 -11.39 32.03 -24.97
C ARG A 269 -11.11 31.14 -23.76
N ILE A 270 -11.17 29.81 -23.89
CA ILE A 270 -10.98 28.88 -22.76
C ILE A 270 -9.83 27.91 -23.01
N ILE A 271 -9.72 27.31 -24.21
CA ILE A 271 -8.77 26.23 -24.48
C ILE A 271 -7.43 26.77 -24.99
N GLU A 272 -7.45 27.63 -26.01
CA GLU A 272 -6.25 28.23 -26.56
C GLU A 272 -5.58 29.15 -25.53
N ASN A 273 -4.29 28.96 -25.27
CA ASN A 273 -3.54 29.72 -24.27
C ASN A 273 -4.24 29.81 -22.90
N TRP A 274 -4.92 28.73 -22.49
CA TRP A 274 -5.77 28.71 -21.30
C TRP A 274 -5.08 29.25 -20.05
N GLU A 275 -3.78 28.99 -19.86
CA GLU A 275 -3.04 29.43 -18.67
C GLU A 275 -3.05 30.96 -18.48
N SER A 276 -3.03 31.73 -19.57
CA SER A 276 -3.09 33.19 -19.52
C SER A 276 -4.51 33.76 -19.59
N GLN A 277 -5.48 32.95 -20.01
CA GLN A 277 -6.89 33.34 -20.15
C GLN A 277 -7.78 32.90 -18.98
N ASP A 278 -7.26 32.08 -18.06
CA ASP A 278 -7.98 31.51 -16.93
C ASP A 278 -8.22 32.55 -15.81
N GLU A 279 -9.01 33.58 -16.13
CA GLU A 279 -9.45 34.61 -15.19
C GLU A 279 -10.98 34.63 -15.11
N PRO A 280 -11.57 34.57 -13.89
CA PRO A 280 -10.93 34.18 -12.63
C PRO A 280 -10.42 32.73 -12.69
N GLU A 281 -9.45 32.40 -11.85
CA GLU A 281 -8.77 31.11 -11.83
C GLU A 281 -9.73 29.94 -11.60
N HIS A 282 -9.60 28.92 -12.46
CA HIS A 282 -10.28 27.64 -12.33
C HIS A 282 -9.40 26.51 -12.85
N LEU A 283 -9.02 26.57 -14.13
CA LEU A 283 -8.15 25.57 -14.76
C LEU A 283 -6.77 25.54 -14.09
N ARG A 284 -6.21 26.70 -13.73
CA ARG A 284 -4.94 26.80 -12.99
C ARG A 284 -5.07 26.18 -11.61
N THR A 285 -6.20 26.35 -10.93
CA THR A 285 -6.45 25.70 -9.63
C THR A 285 -6.51 24.17 -9.75
N ILE A 286 -7.10 23.64 -10.84
CA ILE A 286 -7.09 22.20 -11.13
C ILE A 286 -5.66 21.72 -11.36
N ARG A 287 -4.90 22.39 -12.24
CA ARG A 287 -3.48 22.11 -12.51
C ARG A 287 -2.67 22.07 -11.21
N ASP A 288 -2.73 23.16 -10.45
CA ASP A 288 -1.93 23.35 -9.26
C ASP A 288 -2.27 22.30 -8.20
N ARG A 289 -3.54 21.88 -8.09
CA ARG A 289 -3.94 20.79 -7.18
C ARG A 289 -3.38 19.43 -7.58
N ILE A 290 -3.33 19.12 -8.88
CA ILE A 290 -2.77 17.86 -9.38
C ILE A 290 -1.25 17.83 -9.22
N LEU A 291 -0.60 18.98 -9.42
CA LEU A 291 0.87 19.10 -9.38
C LEU A 291 1.42 19.48 -7.99
N ARG A 292 0.55 19.78 -7.01
CA ARG A 292 0.93 20.26 -5.67
C ARG A 292 1.93 19.35 -4.96
N ASP A 293 1.68 18.04 -5.02
CA ASP A 293 2.53 17.03 -4.41
C ASP A 293 3.36 16.36 -5.49
N GLU A 294 4.60 16.81 -5.65
CA GLU A 294 5.53 16.27 -6.63
C GLU A 294 5.83 14.77 -6.41
N GLN A 295 5.59 14.21 -5.21
CA GLN A 295 5.75 12.78 -4.95
C GLN A 295 4.64 11.94 -5.57
N ARG A 296 3.44 12.53 -5.74
CA ARG A 296 2.23 11.85 -6.23
C ARG A 296 1.79 12.33 -7.62
N ALA A 297 2.21 13.50 -8.05
CA ALA A 297 1.81 14.13 -9.31
C ALA A 297 2.00 13.21 -10.53
N GLY A 298 3.14 12.52 -10.63
CA GLY A 298 3.40 11.59 -11.73
C GLY A 298 2.37 10.47 -11.82
N TYR A 299 1.99 9.90 -10.68
CA TYR A 299 0.98 8.86 -10.61
C TYR A 299 -0.43 9.37 -10.95
N LEU A 300 -0.80 10.56 -10.44
CA LEU A 300 -2.10 11.18 -10.73
C LEU A 300 -2.25 11.49 -12.24
N LEU A 301 -1.19 12.01 -12.87
CA LEU A 301 -1.16 12.29 -14.31
C LEU A 301 -1.32 11.02 -15.15
N GLU A 302 -0.69 9.92 -14.76
CA GLU A 302 -0.85 8.64 -15.47
C GLU A 302 -2.23 8.01 -15.25
N LEU A 303 -2.79 8.07 -14.03
CA LEU A 303 -4.15 7.63 -13.79
C LEU A 303 -5.14 8.44 -14.64
N TYR A 304 -4.96 9.76 -14.71
CA TYR A 304 -5.77 10.61 -15.58
C TYR A 304 -5.58 10.27 -17.08
N GLN A 305 -4.35 10.01 -17.52
CA GLN A 305 -4.07 9.54 -18.88
C GLN A 305 -4.84 8.24 -19.20
N GLN A 306 -4.85 7.28 -18.28
CA GLN A 306 -5.61 6.04 -18.44
C GLN A 306 -7.11 6.32 -18.55
N ILE A 307 -7.69 7.13 -17.66
CA ILE A 307 -9.11 7.50 -17.70
C ILE A 307 -9.47 8.12 -19.05
N ARG A 308 -8.63 9.01 -19.57
CA ARG A 308 -8.83 9.69 -20.86
C ARG A 308 -8.76 8.73 -22.06
N LEU A 309 -7.85 7.77 -22.07
CA LEU A 309 -7.67 6.82 -23.18
C LEU A 309 -8.76 5.74 -23.26
N THR A 310 -9.61 5.65 -22.24
CA THR A 310 -10.53 4.52 -22.04
C THR A 310 -11.95 4.77 -22.54
N GLU A 311 -12.21 5.87 -23.25
CA GLU A 311 -13.48 6.07 -23.96
C GLU A 311 -13.65 5.05 -25.12
N GLY A 312 -13.90 3.78 -24.79
CA GLY A 312 -14.29 2.75 -25.76
C GLY A 312 -13.92 1.30 -25.49
N GLN A 313 -12.94 0.94 -24.64
CA GLN A 313 -12.44 -0.45 -24.59
C GLN A 313 -12.22 -1.11 -23.21
N SER A 314 -12.13 -0.37 -22.09
CA SER A 314 -11.98 -1.00 -20.76
C SER A 314 -12.20 -0.04 -19.57
N GLU A 315 -13.41 0.47 -19.36
CA GLU A 315 -13.74 1.51 -18.37
C GLU A 315 -13.18 1.23 -16.95
N ILE A 316 -12.54 2.24 -16.35
CA ILE A 316 -11.95 2.15 -15.02
C ILE A 316 -13.06 2.24 -13.96
N THR A 317 -13.15 1.22 -13.12
CA THR A 317 -14.08 1.19 -11.98
C THR A 317 -13.70 2.25 -10.94
N GLY A 318 -14.70 2.98 -10.46
CA GLY A 318 -14.54 3.90 -9.34
C GLY A 318 -14.54 3.13 -8.02
N ASP A 319 -13.37 2.69 -7.59
CA ASP A 319 -13.18 1.95 -6.33
C ASP A 319 -12.81 2.86 -5.15
N ASP A 320 -12.89 4.18 -5.37
CA ASP A 320 -12.66 5.26 -4.39
C ASP A 320 -11.28 5.15 -3.71
N THR A 321 -10.26 4.73 -4.47
CA THR A 321 -8.88 4.80 -4.00
C THR A 321 -8.51 6.26 -3.68
N PRO A 322 -7.51 6.52 -2.81
CA PRO A 322 -7.10 7.88 -2.48
C PRO A 322 -6.78 8.73 -3.72
N GLU A 323 -6.19 8.14 -4.75
CA GLU A 323 -5.79 8.82 -5.99
C GLU A 323 -6.98 9.12 -6.90
N GLN A 324 -7.94 8.18 -6.99
CA GLN A 324 -9.21 8.43 -7.65
C GLN A 324 -9.99 9.55 -6.95
N SER A 325 -9.94 9.58 -5.62
CA SER A 325 -10.54 10.65 -4.82
C SER A 325 -9.86 11.99 -5.07
N ASP A 326 -8.53 12.04 -5.17
CA ASP A 326 -7.80 13.27 -5.44
C ASP A 326 -8.13 13.87 -6.82
N LEU A 327 -8.23 13.05 -7.87
CA LEU A 327 -8.67 13.50 -9.20
C LEU A 327 -10.13 14.00 -9.20
N GLN A 328 -11.01 13.34 -8.44
CA GLN A 328 -12.41 13.77 -8.28
C GLN A 328 -12.52 15.08 -7.50
N LEU A 329 -11.74 15.26 -6.43
CA LEU A 329 -11.73 16.48 -5.63
C LEU A 329 -11.06 17.66 -6.36
N ALA A 330 -10.13 17.38 -7.27
CA ALA A 330 -9.65 18.36 -8.24
C ALA A 330 -10.75 18.79 -9.22
N GLY A 331 -11.81 18.00 -9.38
CA GLY A 331 -12.90 18.27 -10.32
C GLY A 331 -12.58 17.88 -11.76
N LEU A 332 -11.43 17.25 -12.00
CA LEU A 332 -10.99 16.81 -13.33
C LEU A 332 -11.75 15.56 -13.79
N VAL A 333 -12.12 14.69 -12.85
CA VAL A 333 -12.78 13.41 -13.08
C VAL A 333 -14.08 13.34 -12.29
N VAL A 334 -15.08 12.62 -12.82
CA VAL A 334 -16.35 12.33 -12.15
C VAL A 334 -16.64 10.83 -12.15
N LYS A 335 -17.27 10.34 -11.08
CA LYS A 335 -17.80 8.99 -10.99
C LYS A 335 -19.24 8.94 -11.51
N GLN A 336 -19.46 8.30 -12.65
CA GLN A 336 -20.78 8.08 -13.26
C GLN A 336 -21.04 6.59 -13.42
N GLN A 337 -22.16 6.08 -12.91
CA GLN A 337 -22.51 4.65 -12.97
C GLN A 337 -21.38 3.73 -12.48
N ASN A 338 -20.71 4.13 -11.39
CA ASN A 338 -19.55 3.46 -10.80
C ASN A 338 -18.28 3.42 -11.67
N LYS A 339 -18.17 4.31 -12.66
CA LYS A 339 -17.04 4.41 -13.58
C LYS A 339 -16.46 5.82 -13.57
N LEU A 340 -15.14 5.91 -13.72
CA LEU A 340 -14.45 7.20 -13.79
C LEU A 340 -14.38 7.71 -15.22
N ARG A 341 -14.72 9.00 -15.40
CA ARG A 341 -14.68 9.70 -16.68
C ARG A 341 -14.15 11.12 -16.47
N VAL A 342 -13.54 11.69 -17.52
CA VAL A 342 -13.21 13.13 -17.52
C VAL A 342 -14.51 13.91 -17.35
N TYR A 343 -14.51 14.95 -16.50
CA TYR A 343 -15.76 15.62 -16.11
C TYR A 343 -16.49 16.27 -17.30
N ASN A 344 -15.74 16.90 -18.22
CA ASN A 344 -16.29 17.53 -19.41
C ASN A 344 -15.26 17.64 -20.56
N PRO A 345 -15.71 17.90 -21.79
CA PRO A 345 -14.83 18.08 -22.95
C PRO A 345 -13.80 19.20 -22.82
N ILE A 346 -14.14 20.33 -22.18
CA ILE A 346 -13.18 21.44 -21.97
C ILE A 346 -11.94 20.93 -21.22
N TYR A 347 -12.12 20.19 -20.12
CA TYR A 347 -10.99 19.65 -19.38
C TYR A 347 -10.21 18.61 -20.18
N GLN A 348 -10.88 17.79 -20.99
CA GLN A 348 -10.24 16.79 -21.84
C GLN A 348 -9.34 17.42 -22.92
N GLU A 349 -9.72 18.61 -23.43
CA GLU A 349 -8.94 19.37 -24.40
C GLU A 349 -7.85 20.24 -23.74
N VAL A 350 -8.09 20.80 -22.55
CA VAL A 350 -7.11 21.61 -21.81
C VAL A 350 -5.99 20.74 -21.23
N PHE A 351 -6.35 19.65 -20.55
CA PHE A 351 -5.41 18.70 -19.96
C PHE A 351 -5.17 17.55 -20.92
N ASP A 352 -4.75 17.87 -22.14
CA ASP A 352 -4.58 16.89 -23.20
C ASP A 352 -3.34 15.99 -23.01
N GLN A 353 -3.12 15.08 -23.95
CA GLN A 353 -1.95 14.19 -23.95
C GLN A 353 -0.62 14.97 -23.94
N ASN A 354 -0.54 16.08 -24.67
CA ASN A 354 0.68 16.86 -24.77
C ASN A 354 1.01 17.57 -23.46
N TRP A 355 0.01 18.11 -22.78
CA TRP A 355 0.14 18.70 -21.46
C TRP A 355 0.59 17.64 -20.44
N ILE A 356 -0.05 16.46 -20.41
CA ILE A 356 0.35 15.35 -19.52
C ILE A 356 1.81 14.96 -19.77
N GLU A 357 2.21 14.74 -21.02
CA GLU A 357 3.59 14.37 -21.38
C GLU A 357 4.60 15.45 -21.01
N THR A 358 4.22 16.72 -21.14
CA THR A 358 5.07 17.86 -20.74
C THR A 358 5.28 17.87 -19.23
N GLN A 359 4.22 17.68 -18.44
CA GLN A 359 4.35 17.63 -16.98
C GLN A 359 5.14 16.40 -16.51
N LEU A 360 4.88 15.21 -17.07
CA LEU A 360 5.65 14.00 -16.77
C LEU A 360 7.13 14.15 -17.13
N ARG A 361 7.44 14.90 -18.20
CA ARG A 361 8.83 15.22 -18.58
C ARG A 361 9.52 16.09 -17.55
N ASN A 362 8.83 17.08 -17.02
CA ASN A 362 9.35 17.97 -15.99
C ASN A 362 9.54 17.26 -14.65
N LEU A 363 8.72 16.24 -14.36
CA LEU A 363 8.79 15.48 -13.12
C LEU A 363 9.93 14.44 -13.12
N ARG A 364 10.17 13.74 -14.24
CA ARG A 364 11.11 12.59 -14.27
C ARG A 364 12.46 12.93 -14.91
N PRO A 365 13.59 12.61 -14.26
CA PRO A 365 14.91 12.77 -14.87
C PRO A 365 15.18 11.80 -16.04
N TYR A 366 14.33 10.78 -16.24
CA TYR A 366 14.46 9.73 -17.26
C TYR A 366 13.28 9.66 -18.24
N SER A 367 12.46 10.71 -18.29
CA SER A 367 11.21 10.76 -19.05
C SER A 367 11.34 10.39 -20.54
N GLU A 368 12.39 10.85 -21.20
CA GLU A 368 12.60 10.60 -22.63
C GLU A 368 12.79 9.12 -22.94
N ASN A 369 13.74 8.48 -22.24
CA ASN A 369 14.03 7.06 -22.38
C ASN A 369 12.81 6.19 -22.00
N PHE A 370 12.13 6.56 -20.92
CA PHE A 370 10.91 5.88 -20.49
C PHE A 370 9.81 5.93 -21.56
N ARG A 371 9.55 7.09 -22.16
CA ARG A 371 8.51 7.24 -23.19
C ARG A 371 8.79 6.36 -24.41
N PHE A 372 10.03 6.33 -24.91
CA PHE A 372 10.38 5.48 -26.04
C PHE A 372 10.28 3.99 -25.69
N TRP A 373 10.65 3.62 -24.46
CA TRP A 373 10.49 2.26 -23.97
C TRP A 373 9.01 1.84 -23.89
N VAL A 374 8.14 2.68 -23.33
CA VAL A 374 6.69 2.42 -23.27
C VAL A 374 6.10 2.33 -24.68
N ALA A 375 6.47 3.24 -25.59
CA ALA A 375 6.02 3.23 -26.98
C ALA A 375 6.42 1.95 -27.73
N SER A 376 7.53 1.31 -27.34
CA SER A 376 7.95 0.00 -27.88
C SER A 376 7.18 -1.20 -27.30
N GLY A 377 6.22 -0.97 -26.40
CA GLY A 377 5.56 -2.03 -25.62
C GLY A 377 6.48 -2.65 -24.57
N GLY A 378 7.46 -1.88 -24.08
CA GLY A 378 8.40 -2.30 -23.05
C GLY A 378 9.53 -3.23 -23.53
N LYS A 379 9.86 -3.20 -24.82
CA LYS A 379 10.81 -4.14 -25.46
C LYS A 379 12.14 -3.51 -25.89
N ASP A 380 12.19 -2.20 -26.08
CA ASP A 380 13.40 -1.51 -26.56
C ASP A 380 14.43 -1.36 -25.42
N GLU A 381 15.31 -2.35 -25.29
CA GLU A 381 16.37 -2.36 -24.27
C GLU A 381 17.40 -1.24 -24.45
N SER A 382 17.49 -0.62 -25.64
CA SER A 382 18.42 0.48 -25.90
C SER A 382 18.09 1.74 -25.09
N ARG A 383 16.86 1.81 -24.57
CA ARG A 383 16.38 2.90 -23.73
C ARG A 383 16.66 2.69 -22.25
N TYR A 384 17.15 1.53 -21.85
CA TYR A 384 17.48 1.30 -20.44
C TYR A 384 18.59 2.22 -19.96
N LEU A 385 18.44 2.73 -18.74
CA LEU A 385 19.40 3.63 -18.14
C LEU A 385 20.67 2.88 -17.70
N ARG A 386 21.81 3.59 -17.70
CA ARG A 386 23.12 3.10 -17.25
C ARG A 386 23.89 4.14 -16.46
N GLY A 387 24.81 3.66 -15.64
CA GLY A 387 25.74 4.43 -14.83
C GLY A 387 25.04 5.51 -14.03
N LYS A 388 25.54 6.75 -14.16
CA LYS A 388 25.03 7.89 -13.41
C LYS A 388 23.56 8.20 -13.70
N ALA A 389 23.09 8.04 -14.94
CA ALA A 389 21.69 8.29 -15.28
C ALA A 389 20.73 7.34 -14.56
N LEU A 390 21.13 6.06 -14.39
CA LEU A 390 20.36 5.10 -13.61
C LEU A 390 20.42 5.39 -12.11
N GLN A 391 21.59 5.78 -11.59
CA GLN A 391 21.74 6.16 -10.19
C GLN A 391 20.88 7.38 -9.83
N ASP A 392 20.94 8.45 -10.62
CA ASP A 392 20.16 9.66 -10.42
C ASP A 392 18.65 9.36 -10.50
N ALA A 393 18.24 8.48 -11.43
CA ALA A 393 16.86 8.02 -11.55
C ALA A 393 16.37 7.21 -10.35
N LEU A 394 17.21 6.32 -9.81
CA LEU A 394 16.89 5.51 -8.63
C LEU A 394 16.87 6.35 -7.36
N GLU A 395 17.76 7.34 -7.24
CA GLU A 395 17.77 8.28 -6.11
C GLU A 395 16.49 9.13 -6.12
N TRP A 396 16.15 9.71 -7.27
CA TRP A 396 14.90 10.46 -7.44
C TRP A 396 13.67 9.60 -7.13
N ALA A 397 13.70 8.30 -7.46
CA ALA A 397 12.58 7.38 -7.25
C ALA A 397 12.30 6.98 -5.79
N LYS A 398 13.26 7.11 -4.86
CA LYS A 398 13.16 6.54 -3.50
C LYS A 398 11.92 6.99 -2.71
N ASP A 399 11.60 8.27 -2.81
CA ASP A 399 10.52 8.92 -2.04
C ASP A 399 9.31 9.28 -2.91
N LYS A 400 9.19 8.68 -4.11
CA LYS A 400 8.15 8.98 -5.09
C LYS A 400 7.16 7.82 -5.21
N SER A 401 5.88 8.15 -5.38
CA SER A 401 4.85 7.16 -5.71
C SER A 401 4.93 6.82 -7.20
N LEU A 402 5.69 5.78 -7.54
CA LEU A 402 5.89 5.34 -8.91
C LEU A 402 4.76 4.42 -9.39
N SER A 403 4.41 4.56 -10.68
CA SER A 403 3.49 3.62 -11.31
C SER A 403 4.12 2.25 -11.53
N TYR A 404 3.31 1.29 -11.97
CA TYR A 404 3.82 -0.03 -12.33
C TYR A 404 4.85 0.03 -13.46
N GLN A 405 4.62 0.87 -14.48
CA GLN A 405 5.50 0.99 -15.63
C GLN A 405 6.84 1.64 -15.26
N ASP A 406 6.83 2.70 -14.44
CA ASP A 406 8.08 3.32 -13.93
C ASP A 406 8.94 2.30 -13.17
N ARG A 407 8.32 1.53 -12.26
CA ARG A 407 9.00 0.48 -11.50
C ARG A 407 9.59 -0.59 -12.41
N GLN A 408 8.84 -1.00 -13.44
CA GLN A 408 9.30 -2.00 -14.41
C GLN A 408 10.48 -1.48 -15.23
N PHE A 409 10.43 -0.25 -15.72
CA PHE A 409 11.52 0.36 -16.50
C PHE A 409 12.82 0.50 -15.69
N LEU A 410 12.73 0.98 -14.45
CA LEU A 410 13.89 1.11 -13.56
C LEU A 410 14.46 -0.27 -13.18
N ALA A 411 13.60 -1.25 -12.87
CA ALA A 411 14.03 -2.61 -12.56
C ALA A 411 14.69 -3.31 -13.77
N ALA A 412 14.15 -3.11 -14.98
CA ALA A 412 14.74 -3.62 -16.21
C ALA A 412 16.09 -2.94 -16.49
N SER A 413 16.20 -1.64 -16.26
CA SER A 413 17.45 -0.89 -16.39
C SER A 413 18.52 -1.38 -15.42
N GLN A 414 18.17 -1.62 -14.15
CA GLN A 414 19.08 -2.21 -13.15
C GLN A 414 19.50 -3.63 -13.50
N THR A 415 18.59 -4.45 -14.02
CA THR A 415 18.89 -5.82 -14.40
C THR A 415 19.89 -5.83 -15.56
N LYS A 416 19.65 -5.00 -16.57
CA LYS A 416 20.51 -4.93 -17.75
C LYS A 416 21.91 -4.38 -17.45
N GLU A 417 22.03 -3.39 -16.56
CA GLU A 417 23.34 -2.92 -16.07
C GLU A 417 24.11 -4.04 -15.36
N ARG A 418 23.43 -4.81 -14.49
CA ARG A 418 24.05 -5.97 -13.82
C ARG A 418 24.49 -7.06 -14.80
N GLU A 419 23.71 -7.33 -15.84
CA GLU A 419 24.08 -8.29 -16.89
C GLU A 419 25.32 -7.85 -17.67
N GLU A 420 25.40 -6.56 -18.02
CA GLU A 420 26.56 -5.99 -18.71
C GLU A 420 27.82 -5.99 -17.82
N ASP A 421 27.69 -5.68 -16.53
CA ASP A 421 28.78 -5.77 -15.54
C ASP A 421 29.30 -7.20 -15.38
N ILE A 422 28.40 -8.20 -15.35
CA ILE A 422 28.77 -9.62 -15.30
C ILE A 422 29.49 -10.02 -16.59
N ALA A 423 28.94 -9.67 -17.75
CA ALA A 423 29.54 -9.98 -19.05
C ALA A 423 30.93 -9.33 -19.23
N ALA A 424 31.12 -8.13 -18.70
CA ALA A 424 32.42 -7.46 -18.67
C ALA A 424 33.44 -8.22 -17.81
N LYS A 425 33.05 -8.64 -16.60
CA LYS A 425 33.90 -9.46 -15.70
C LYS A 425 34.21 -10.83 -16.30
N GLU A 426 33.25 -11.46 -16.98
CA GLU A 426 33.47 -12.72 -17.67
C GLU A 426 34.45 -12.57 -18.82
N LYS A 427 34.34 -11.52 -19.64
CA LYS A 427 35.31 -11.22 -20.69
C LYS A 427 36.71 -10.98 -20.14
N GLU A 428 36.83 -10.24 -19.04
CA GLU A 428 38.11 -10.01 -18.36
C GLU A 428 38.70 -11.34 -17.85
N ALA A 429 37.88 -12.20 -17.24
CA ALA A 429 38.28 -13.53 -16.79
C ALA A 429 38.67 -14.46 -17.96
N VAL A 430 37.98 -14.39 -19.11
CA VAL A 430 38.35 -15.14 -20.32
C VAL A 430 39.68 -14.63 -20.86
N LEU A 431 39.89 -13.31 -20.93
CA LEU A 431 41.15 -12.73 -21.37
C LEU A 431 42.31 -13.14 -20.45
N GLU A 432 42.10 -13.14 -19.14
CA GLU A 432 43.08 -13.60 -18.16
C GLU A 432 43.41 -15.09 -18.33
N ARG A 433 42.39 -15.93 -18.60
CA ARG A 433 42.57 -17.35 -18.93
C ARG A 433 43.35 -17.53 -20.23
N GLU A 434 43.06 -16.76 -21.27
CA GLU A 434 43.80 -16.82 -22.54
C GLU A 434 45.27 -16.44 -22.36
N ILE A 435 45.57 -15.44 -21.51
CA ILE A 435 46.95 -15.06 -21.16
C ILE A 435 47.65 -16.23 -20.46
N LYS A 436 47.01 -16.82 -19.44
CA LYS A 436 47.55 -17.99 -18.72
C LYS A 436 47.71 -19.22 -19.62
N ASP A 437 46.79 -19.46 -20.54
CA ASP A 437 46.84 -20.56 -21.49
C ASP A 437 47.93 -20.35 -22.54
N LYS A 438 48.20 -19.12 -22.98
CA LYS A 438 49.36 -18.79 -23.84
C LYS A 438 50.68 -19.06 -23.12
N GLU A 439 50.80 -18.66 -21.85
CA GLU A 439 51.98 -18.97 -21.03
C GLU A 439 52.15 -20.49 -20.83
N ALA A 440 51.04 -21.21 -20.57
CA ALA A 440 51.05 -22.67 -20.43
C ALA A 440 51.36 -23.39 -21.75
N ALA A 441 50.90 -22.85 -22.89
CA ALA A 441 51.20 -23.35 -24.22
C ALA A 441 52.66 -23.12 -24.61
N GLN A 442 53.26 -22.00 -24.22
CA GLN A 442 54.71 -21.78 -24.38
C GLN A 442 55.54 -22.78 -23.58
N LYS A 443 55.16 -23.05 -22.32
CA LYS A 443 55.78 -24.10 -21.50
C LYS A 443 55.58 -25.50 -22.12
N ARG A 444 54.37 -25.81 -22.61
CA ARG A 444 54.08 -27.06 -23.31
C ARG A 444 54.87 -27.19 -24.60
N ASN A 445 55.05 -26.12 -25.39
CA ASN A 445 55.84 -26.15 -26.61
C ASN A 445 57.33 -26.41 -26.36
N GLN A 446 57.90 -25.91 -25.26
CA GLN A 446 59.25 -26.31 -24.83
C GLN A 446 59.33 -27.83 -24.58
N VAL A 447 58.37 -28.38 -23.82
CA VAL A 447 58.27 -29.83 -23.55
C VAL A 447 57.95 -30.64 -24.82
N LEU A 448 57.12 -30.09 -25.73
CA LEU A 448 56.74 -30.72 -26.99
C LEU A 448 57.91 -30.75 -27.96
N THR A 449 58.80 -29.76 -27.94
CA THR A 449 60.03 -29.75 -28.75
C THR A 449 60.97 -30.89 -28.34
N GLU A 450 61.04 -31.20 -27.04
CA GLU A 450 61.75 -32.37 -26.50
C GLU A 450 61.06 -33.70 -26.81
N ALA A 451 59.72 -33.70 -26.86
CA ALA A 451 58.92 -34.88 -27.20
C ALA A 451 58.86 -35.16 -28.72
N ASN A 452 58.91 -34.14 -29.59
CA ASN A 452 58.84 -34.26 -31.05
C ASN A 452 60.09 -34.93 -31.64
N GLN A 453 61.26 -34.74 -31.02
CA GLN A 453 62.47 -35.49 -31.36
C GLN A 453 62.30 -37.01 -31.13
N LYS A 454 61.46 -37.40 -30.16
CA LYS A 454 61.13 -38.81 -29.87
C LYS A 454 59.95 -39.33 -30.70
N ALA A 455 59.00 -38.46 -31.04
CA ALA A 455 57.79 -38.79 -31.80
C ALA A 455 58.02 -38.91 -33.32
N GLN A 456 58.99 -38.22 -33.91
CA GLN A 456 59.31 -38.34 -35.35
C GLN A 456 59.72 -39.76 -35.80
N LYS A 457 59.95 -40.70 -34.86
CA LYS A 457 60.26 -42.11 -35.15
C LYS A 457 59.03 -43.03 -35.26
N ARG A 458 57.84 -42.59 -34.86
CA ARG A 458 56.62 -43.39 -34.90
C ARG A 458 55.51 -42.53 -35.47
N ILE A 459 54.71 -43.07 -36.40
CA ILE A 459 53.56 -42.41 -37.03
C ILE A 459 53.92 -41.66 -38.34
N ARG A 460 54.68 -42.36 -39.20
CA ARG A 460 54.28 -42.52 -40.61
C ARG A 460 53.01 -43.38 -40.60
N ILE A 461 52.01 -43.08 -41.44
CA ILE A 461 50.75 -43.83 -41.65
C ILE A 461 49.56 -43.24 -40.87
N GLY A 462 49.02 -42.15 -41.41
CA GLY A 462 47.69 -41.63 -41.07
C GLY A 462 46.63 -42.32 -41.92
N SER A 463 45.68 -42.98 -41.28
CA SER A 463 44.49 -43.54 -41.93
C SER A 463 43.28 -43.64 -40.98
N VAL A 464 43.14 -42.71 -40.04
CA VAL A 464 42.01 -42.69 -39.06
C VAL A 464 41.08 -41.47 -39.23
N VAL A 465 41.51 -40.44 -39.96
CA VAL A 465 40.79 -39.16 -40.06
C VAL A 465 39.46 -39.25 -40.83
N LEU A 466 39.27 -40.29 -41.67
CA LEU A 466 38.10 -40.40 -42.54
C LEU A 466 36.86 -41.04 -41.87
N ILE A 467 37.00 -41.67 -40.70
CA ILE A 467 35.87 -42.33 -40.00
C ILE A 467 35.18 -41.36 -39.03
N VAL A 468 35.91 -40.37 -38.49
CA VAL A 468 35.39 -39.38 -37.54
C VAL A 468 34.44 -38.38 -38.22
N THR A 469 34.62 -38.13 -39.52
CA THR A 469 33.79 -37.20 -40.28
C THR A 469 32.40 -37.74 -40.60
N LEU A 470 32.21 -39.06 -40.67
CA LEU A 470 30.91 -39.69 -40.93
C LEU A 470 30.08 -39.95 -39.66
N LEU A 471 30.70 -39.99 -38.47
CA LEU A 471 29.97 -40.11 -37.19
C LEU A 471 29.39 -38.77 -36.70
N GLY A 472 29.96 -37.63 -37.11
CA GLY A 472 29.50 -36.30 -36.70
C GLY A 472 28.10 -35.93 -37.22
N ALA A 473 27.71 -36.41 -38.41
CA ALA A 473 26.42 -36.08 -39.02
C ALA A 473 25.23 -36.82 -38.37
N ALA A 474 25.44 -38.00 -37.80
CA ALA A 474 24.40 -38.74 -37.07
C ALA A 474 24.17 -38.18 -35.65
N ILE A 475 25.21 -37.60 -35.03
CA ILE A 475 25.15 -36.99 -33.70
C ILE A 475 24.37 -35.66 -33.72
N SER A 476 24.47 -34.88 -34.80
CA SER A 476 23.73 -33.63 -34.98
C SER A 476 22.20 -33.83 -35.11
N GLY A 477 21.74 -34.95 -35.67
CA GLY A 477 20.31 -35.29 -35.77
C GLY A 477 19.69 -35.78 -34.45
N ILE A 478 20.46 -36.49 -33.61
CA ILE A 478 20.01 -36.99 -32.30
C ILE A 478 19.93 -35.84 -31.27
N LEU A 479 20.82 -34.86 -31.35
CA LEU A 479 20.80 -33.66 -30.49
C LEU A 479 19.58 -32.76 -30.76
N ALA A 480 19.11 -32.67 -32.00
CA ALA A 480 17.94 -31.85 -32.37
C ALA A 480 16.58 -32.46 -31.95
N LEU A 481 16.47 -33.79 -31.91
CA LEU A 481 15.29 -34.49 -31.38
C LEU A 481 15.25 -34.49 -29.84
N ALA A 482 16.41 -34.60 -29.19
CA ALA A 482 16.52 -34.50 -27.74
C ALA A 482 16.18 -33.10 -27.20
N THR A 483 16.45 -32.03 -27.95
CA THR A 483 16.07 -30.66 -27.56
C THR A 483 14.56 -30.40 -27.70
N LEU A 484 13.90 -30.94 -28.73
CA LEU A 484 12.44 -30.81 -28.89
C LEU A 484 11.65 -31.51 -27.78
N LYS A 485 12.04 -32.73 -27.39
CA LYS A 485 11.40 -33.46 -26.28
C LYS A 485 11.53 -32.74 -24.94
N ARG A 486 12.66 -32.03 -24.72
CA ARG A 486 12.89 -31.21 -23.53
C ARG A 486 11.95 -30.00 -23.47
N ILE A 487 11.72 -29.34 -24.60
CA ILE A 487 10.81 -28.17 -24.67
C ILE A 487 9.37 -28.59 -24.37
N GLU A 488 8.92 -29.72 -24.91
CA GLU A 488 7.56 -30.24 -24.73
C GLU A 488 7.26 -30.63 -23.27
N GLU A 489 8.17 -31.38 -22.63
CA GLU A 489 8.01 -31.83 -21.24
C GLU A 489 8.07 -30.65 -20.24
N GLN A 490 8.89 -29.63 -20.51
CA GLN A 490 8.89 -28.38 -19.76
C GLN A 490 7.60 -27.59 -19.90
N ALA A 491 7.10 -27.42 -21.13
CA ALA A 491 5.83 -26.75 -21.38
C ALA A 491 4.66 -27.48 -20.69
N HIS A 492 4.68 -28.81 -20.70
CA HIS A 492 3.70 -29.64 -20.00
C HIS A 492 3.71 -29.40 -18.49
N ASN A 493 4.87 -29.50 -17.83
CA ASN A 493 4.95 -29.32 -16.38
C ASN A 493 4.65 -27.87 -15.94
N LEU A 494 5.04 -26.87 -16.73
CA LEU A 494 4.66 -25.47 -16.49
C LEU A 494 3.15 -25.25 -16.63
N SER A 495 2.52 -25.84 -17.66
CA SER A 495 1.07 -25.77 -17.86
C SER A 495 0.32 -26.45 -16.71
N ALA A 496 0.78 -27.63 -16.28
CA ALA A 496 0.21 -28.35 -15.14
C ALA A 496 0.26 -27.53 -13.85
N LEU A 497 1.41 -26.90 -13.54
CA LEU A 497 1.55 -26.02 -12.38
C LEU A 497 0.65 -24.78 -12.47
N SER A 498 0.53 -24.16 -13.64
CA SER A 498 -0.34 -23.00 -13.85
C SER A 498 -1.82 -23.37 -13.60
N ASN A 499 -2.27 -24.51 -14.11
CA ASN A 499 -3.61 -25.02 -13.89
C ASN A 499 -3.85 -25.36 -12.40
N LEU A 500 -2.91 -26.05 -11.76
CA LEU A 500 -3.02 -26.42 -10.34
C LEU A 500 -2.97 -25.20 -9.42
N SER A 501 -2.18 -24.17 -9.76
CA SER A 501 -2.21 -22.88 -9.06
C SER A 501 -3.57 -22.21 -9.19
N GLY A 502 -4.20 -22.25 -10.38
CA GLY A 502 -5.56 -21.78 -10.59
C GLY A 502 -6.59 -22.55 -9.77
N GLU A 503 -6.47 -23.88 -9.68
CA GLU A 503 -7.36 -24.71 -8.87
C GLU A 503 -7.22 -24.39 -7.37
N LEU A 504 -5.99 -24.30 -6.85
CA LEU A 504 -5.73 -23.90 -5.46
C LEU A 504 -6.33 -22.53 -5.14
N HIS A 505 -6.18 -21.57 -6.06
CA HIS A 505 -6.78 -20.24 -5.91
C HIS A 505 -8.31 -20.32 -5.86
N SER A 506 -8.95 -21.12 -6.71
CA SER A 506 -10.41 -21.32 -6.71
C SER A 506 -10.93 -21.94 -5.41
N LYS A 507 -10.09 -22.69 -4.68
CA LYS A 507 -10.40 -23.30 -3.38
C LYS A 507 -10.01 -22.42 -2.17
N ASN A 508 -9.77 -21.12 -2.38
CA ASN A 508 -9.31 -20.17 -1.36
C ASN A 508 -7.98 -20.55 -0.67
N ARG A 509 -7.16 -21.38 -1.31
CA ARG A 509 -5.80 -21.76 -0.84
C ARG A 509 -4.76 -20.82 -1.47
N GLN A 510 -4.88 -19.52 -1.15
CA GLN A 510 -4.11 -18.46 -1.81
C GLN A 510 -2.61 -18.56 -1.54
N PHE A 511 -2.22 -18.88 -0.30
CA PHE A 511 -0.81 -19.06 0.07
C PHE A 511 -0.16 -20.20 -0.70
N GLU A 512 -0.84 -21.34 -0.83
CA GLU A 512 -0.36 -22.49 -1.58
C GLU A 512 -0.28 -22.18 -3.09
N ALA A 513 -1.27 -21.46 -3.63
CA ALA A 513 -1.25 -21.02 -5.02
C ALA A 513 -0.07 -20.09 -5.32
N ASP A 514 0.27 -19.20 -4.39
CA ASP A 514 1.43 -18.30 -4.48
C ASP A 514 2.76 -19.06 -4.39
N GLU A 515 2.88 -20.08 -3.54
CA GLU A 515 4.09 -20.92 -3.47
C GLU A 515 4.30 -21.70 -4.77
N VAL A 516 3.24 -22.22 -5.38
CA VAL A 516 3.31 -22.88 -6.70
C VAL A 516 3.78 -21.90 -7.78
N ARG A 517 3.25 -20.66 -7.79
CA ARG A 517 3.72 -19.60 -8.70
C ARG A 517 5.18 -19.23 -8.48
N ARG A 518 5.62 -19.18 -7.21
CA ARG A 518 7.03 -18.93 -6.85
C ARG A 518 7.94 -19.99 -7.46
N GLN A 519 7.57 -21.27 -7.39
CA GLN A 519 8.35 -22.35 -7.98
C GLN A 519 8.43 -22.27 -9.52
N ILE A 520 7.34 -21.86 -10.19
CA ILE A 520 7.38 -21.55 -11.63
C ILE A 520 8.44 -20.47 -11.89
N GLY A 521 8.41 -19.37 -11.14
CA GLY A 521 9.39 -18.28 -11.27
C GLY A 521 10.83 -18.75 -11.03
N LEU A 522 11.07 -19.52 -9.97
CA LEU A 522 12.39 -20.07 -9.66
C LEU A 522 12.89 -21.07 -10.70
N SER A 523 12.00 -21.83 -11.34
CA SER A 523 12.39 -22.73 -12.41
C SER A 523 13.08 -21.99 -13.56
N TYR A 524 12.71 -20.73 -13.84
CA TYR A 524 13.36 -19.92 -14.86
C TYR A 524 14.76 -19.41 -14.45
N ALA A 525 15.08 -19.44 -13.14
CA ALA A 525 16.42 -19.11 -12.64
C ALA A 525 17.42 -20.28 -12.84
N ILE A 526 16.95 -21.52 -12.96
CA ILE A 526 17.79 -22.72 -13.20
C ILE A 526 17.98 -22.91 -14.72
N LYS A 527 18.70 -21.99 -15.38
CA LYS A 527 18.86 -22.00 -16.84
C LYS A 527 19.82 -23.07 -17.35
N GLU A 528 20.81 -23.46 -16.55
CA GLU A 528 21.94 -24.29 -16.99
C GLU A 528 21.68 -25.80 -16.87
N ASN A 529 20.65 -26.21 -16.13
CA ASN A 529 20.38 -27.62 -15.89
C ASN A 529 18.89 -27.97 -16.00
N TYR A 530 18.51 -28.40 -17.21
CA TYR A 530 17.14 -28.81 -17.54
C TYR A 530 16.59 -29.88 -16.57
N LYS A 531 17.39 -30.89 -16.20
CA LYS A 531 16.93 -31.97 -15.32
C LYS A 531 16.62 -31.45 -13.92
N LEU A 532 17.45 -30.53 -13.42
CA LEU A 532 17.23 -29.88 -12.14
C LEU A 532 16.01 -28.95 -12.17
N GLN A 533 15.82 -28.24 -13.28
CA GLN A 533 14.62 -27.43 -13.52
C GLN A 533 13.35 -28.30 -13.52
N GLN A 534 13.37 -29.45 -14.21
CA GLN A 534 12.25 -30.40 -14.21
C GLN A 534 11.98 -30.97 -12.81
N ALA A 535 13.02 -31.33 -12.05
CA ALA A 535 12.86 -31.78 -10.67
C ALA A 535 12.16 -30.71 -9.81
N LEU A 536 12.56 -29.44 -9.92
CA LEU A 536 11.89 -28.35 -9.20
C LEU A 536 10.42 -28.21 -9.62
N LEU A 537 10.11 -28.25 -10.91
CA LEU A 537 8.73 -28.17 -11.41
C LEU A 537 7.87 -29.35 -10.91
N LEU A 538 8.39 -30.57 -10.99
CA LEU A 538 7.71 -31.77 -10.47
C LEU A 538 7.48 -31.70 -8.97
N SER A 539 8.43 -31.14 -8.20
CA SER A 539 8.24 -30.89 -6.77
C SER A 539 7.09 -29.91 -6.50
N GLY A 540 6.90 -28.90 -7.35
CA GLY A 540 5.76 -27.99 -7.23
C GLY A 540 4.43 -28.63 -7.58
N ILE A 541 4.41 -29.52 -8.57
CA ILE A 541 3.21 -30.28 -8.92
C ILE A 541 2.85 -31.21 -7.75
N ALA A 542 3.86 -31.87 -7.16
CA ALA A 542 3.67 -32.71 -5.98
C ALA A 542 3.09 -31.92 -4.79
N PHE A 543 3.65 -30.74 -4.52
CA PHE A 543 3.13 -29.85 -3.47
C PHE A 543 1.68 -29.46 -3.73
N ALA A 544 1.36 -29.06 -4.97
CA ALA A 544 0.00 -28.69 -5.33
C ALA A 544 -0.98 -29.87 -5.19
N TYR A 545 -0.61 -31.07 -5.64
CA TYR A 545 -1.42 -32.28 -5.47
C TYR A 545 -1.62 -32.65 -4.00
N GLN A 546 -0.58 -32.55 -3.18
CA GLN A 546 -0.70 -32.74 -1.74
C GLN A 546 -1.73 -31.77 -1.15
N LYS A 547 -1.64 -30.48 -1.49
CA LYS A 547 -2.58 -29.45 -1.03
C LYS A 547 -3.96 -29.52 -1.69
N LEU A 548 -4.15 -30.36 -2.69
CA LEU A 548 -5.46 -30.68 -3.26
C LEU A 548 -5.98 -32.05 -2.79
N GLU A 549 -5.34 -32.65 -1.79
CA GLU A 549 -5.70 -33.95 -1.20
C GLU A 549 -5.61 -35.12 -2.20
N ARG A 550 -4.70 -35.00 -3.18
CA ARG A 550 -4.39 -36.02 -4.19
C ARG A 550 -3.07 -36.72 -3.87
N SER A 551 -3.06 -37.50 -2.79
CA SER A 551 -1.84 -38.04 -2.19
C SER A 551 -1.05 -38.99 -3.11
N GLU A 552 -1.73 -39.84 -3.90
CA GLU A 552 -1.04 -40.77 -4.82
C GLU A 552 -0.36 -40.02 -5.98
N ASP A 553 -1.03 -39.01 -6.55
CA ASP A 553 -0.44 -38.17 -7.58
C ASP A 553 0.76 -37.38 -7.05
N ALA A 554 0.66 -36.87 -5.81
CA ALA A 554 1.77 -36.21 -5.13
C ALA A 554 2.96 -37.16 -4.93
N LYS A 555 2.71 -38.37 -4.44
CA LYS A 555 3.73 -39.40 -4.22
C LYS A 555 4.44 -39.77 -5.52
N GLN A 556 3.70 -39.94 -6.61
CA GLN A 556 4.29 -40.22 -7.92
C GLN A 556 5.20 -39.08 -8.38
N LYS A 557 4.77 -37.82 -8.24
CA LYS A 557 5.56 -36.66 -8.66
C LYS A 557 6.81 -36.43 -7.81
N ILE A 558 6.76 -36.78 -6.52
CA ILE A 558 7.94 -36.82 -5.65
C ILE A 558 8.94 -37.87 -6.15
N GLN A 559 8.48 -39.06 -6.50
CA GLN A 559 9.34 -40.13 -7.03
C GLN A 559 9.97 -39.73 -8.36
N ASP A 560 9.18 -39.16 -9.28
CA ASP A 560 9.66 -38.64 -10.58
C ASP A 560 10.76 -37.59 -10.36
N SER A 561 10.54 -36.65 -9.44
CA SER A 561 11.52 -35.62 -9.08
C SER A 561 12.79 -36.21 -8.46
N MET A 562 12.66 -37.15 -7.51
CA MET A 562 13.81 -37.78 -6.85
C MET A 562 14.64 -38.61 -7.81
N LYS A 563 14.01 -39.26 -8.79
CA LYS A 563 14.70 -40.01 -9.85
C LYS A 563 15.59 -39.09 -10.68
N LEU A 564 15.07 -37.94 -11.11
CA LEU A 564 15.86 -36.93 -11.82
C LEU A 564 17.03 -36.45 -10.95
N LEU A 565 16.81 -36.24 -9.65
CA LEU A 565 17.82 -35.78 -8.69
C LEU A 565 18.96 -36.80 -8.40
N GLN A 566 18.79 -38.06 -8.80
CA GLN A 566 19.79 -39.12 -8.63
C GLN A 566 20.72 -39.30 -9.84
N GLU A 567 20.44 -38.66 -10.98
CA GLU A 567 21.25 -38.83 -12.19
C GLU A 567 22.67 -38.22 -12.04
N GLU A 568 23.67 -38.79 -12.70
CA GLU A 568 25.07 -38.35 -12.56
C GLU A 568 25.31 -36.92 -13.07
N ASP A 569 24.60 -36.52 -14.14
CA ASP A 569 24.76 -35.23 -14.83
C ASP A 569 24.49 -34.00 -13.95
N ILE A 570 23.78 -34.17 -12.84
CA ILE A 570 23.41 -33.10 -11.90
C ILE A 570 24.17 -33.18 -10.58
N LYS A 571 25.00 -34.22 -10.37
CA LYS A 571 25.66 -34.51 -9.08
C LYS A 571 26.51 -33.36 -8.57
N ASN A 572 27.06 -32.54 -9.46
CA ASN A 572 27.93 -31.40 -9.13
C ASN A 572 27.22 -30.04 -9.23
N SER A 573 25.89 -30.00 -9.44
CA SER A 573 25.16 -28.73 -9.53
C SER A 573 25.00 -28.08 -8.15
N PRO A 574 25.36 -26.80 -7.98
CA PRO A 574 25.31 -26.13 -6.68
C PRO A 574 23.88 -25.97 -6.12
N GLN A 575 22.84 -26.01 -6.97
CA GLN A 575 21.44 -25.91 -6.57
C GLN A 575 20.75 -27.27 -6.37
N LYS A 576 21.45 -28.39 -6.63
CA LYS A 576 20.90 -29.74 -6.46
C LYS A 576 20.40 -29.98 -5.04
N ASP A 577 21.20 -29.63 -4.06
CA ASP A 577 20.88 -29.85 -2.66
C ASP A 577 19.64 -29.04 -2.26
N GLU A 578 19.48 -27.83 -2.80
CA GLU A 578 18.32 -26.98 -2.53
C GLU A 578 17.01 -27.60 -3.04
N VAL A 579 17.00 -28.09 -4.28
CA VAL A 579 15.83 -28.80 -4.84
C VAL A 579 15.59 -30.10 -4.07
N THR A 580 16.65 -30.81 -3.69
CA THR A 580 16.54 -32.06 -2.92
C THR A 580 15.92 -31.82 -1.54
N ILE A 581 16.34 -30.78 -0.83
CA ILE A 581 15.74 -30.39 0.46
C ILE A 581 14.25 -30.07 0.29
N HIS A 582 13.89 -29.34 -0.77
CA HIS A 582 12.50 -28.98 -1.03
C HIS A 582 11.63 -30.22 -1.29
N VAL A 583 12.10 -31.15 -2.12
CA VAL A 583 11.41 -32.41 -2.42
C VAL A 583 11.27 -33.28 -1.16
N LEU A 584 12.33 -33.42 -0.37
CA LEU A 584 12.31 -34.18 0.88
C LEU A 584 11.37 -33.55 1.92
N ASN A 585 11.23 -32.22 1.95
CA ASN A 585 10.27 -31.54 2.82
C ASN A 585 8.82 -31.86 2.43
N ILE A 586 8.50 -31.84 1.14
CA ILE A 586 7.17 -32.23 0.62
C ILE A 586 6.91 -33.70 0.96
N GLN A 587 7.90 -34.58 0.72
CA GLN A 587 7.81 -36.00 1.05
C GLN A 587 7.57 -36.23 2.55
N GLY A 588 8.35 -35.60 3.42
CA GLY A 588 8.18 -35.72 4.87
C GLY A 588 6.81 -35.23 5.35
N THR A 589 6.31 -34.14 4.77
CA THR A 589 4.99 -33.59 5.11
C THR A 589 3.86 -34.53 4.66
N LEU A 590 3.94 -35.06 3.44
CA LEU A 590 2.96 -36.00 2.90
C LEU A 590 2.92 -37.31 3.70
N LEU A 591 4.09 -37.89 3.99
CA LEU A 591 4.19 -39.12 4.78
C LEU A 591 3.65 -38.95 6.20
N LYS A 592 3.89 -37.79 6.80
CA LYS A 592 3.32 -37.43 8.10
C LYS A 592 1.80 -37.29 8.06
N GLU A 593 1.24 -36.67 7.02
CA GLU A 593 -0.23 -36.59 6.82
C GLU A 593 -0.87 -37.98 6.62
N GLN A 594 -0.08 -38.98 6.20
CA GLN A 594 -0.47 -40.38 6.04
C GLN A 594 -0.16 -41.25 7.26
N ASP A 595 0.23 -40.66 8.40
CA ASP A 595 0.66 -41.35 9.62
C ASP A 595 1.88 -42.29 9.44
N ASN A 596 2.61 -42.19 8.33
CA ASN A 596 3.84 -42.95 8.07
C ASN A 596 5.06 -42.24 8.70
N ASN A 597 5.06 -42.22 10.03
CA ASN A 597 6.02 -41.45 10.83
C ASN A 597 7.48 -41.89 10.63
N THR A 598 7.74 -43.19 10.39
CA THR A 598 9.10 -43.72 10.22
C THR A 598 9.75 -43.17 8.95
N GLU A 599 9.06 -43.26 7.81
CA GLU A 599 9.59 -42.74 6.55
C GLU A 599 9.60 -41.21 6.55
N ALA A 600 8.64 -40.55 7.22
CA ALA A 600 8.65 -39.11 7.38
C ALA A 600 9.89 -38.61 8.15
N ILE A 601 10.27 -39.31 9.23
CA ILE A 601 11.50 -39.01 9.98
C ILE A 601 12.73 -39.18 9.09
N GLU A 602 12.79 -40.24 8.28
CA GLU A 602 13.91 -40.47 7.37
C GLU A 602 14.03 -39.33 6.34
N ALA A 603 12.92 -38.93 5.72
CA ALA A 603 12.88 -37.85 4.74
C ALA A 603 13.33 -36.51 5.35
N TYR A 604 12.77 -36.13 6.51
CA TYR A 604 13.16 -34.91 7.20
C TYR A 604 14.60 -34.95 7.71
N THR A 605 15.10 -36.11 8.16
CA THR A 605 16.49 -36.26 8.62
C THR A 605 17.47 -36.05 7.48
N LYS A 606 17.18 -36.59 6.28
CA LYS A 606 17.98 -36.33 5.07
C LYS A 606 17.97 -34.84 4.70
N ALA A 607 16.80 -34.20 4.72
CA ALA A 607 16.67 -32.76 4.44
C ALA A 607 17.46 -31.92 5.45
N PHE A 608 17.38 -32.27 6.74
CA PHE A 608 18.12 -31.61 7.81
C PHE A 608 19.64 -31.73 7.63
N HIS A 609 20.15 -32.91 7.28
CA HIS A 609 21.58 -33.10 7.02
C HIS A 609 22.08 -32.26 5.85
N LEU A 610 21.31 -32.16 4.77
CA LEU A 610 21.63 -31.30 3.62
C LEU A 610 21.60 -29.81 3.99
N LEU A 611 20.61 -29.36 4.77
CA LEU A 611 20.56 -27.99 5.28
C LEU A 611 21.79 -27.67 6.14
N LYS A 612 22.25 -28.63 6.95
CA LYS A 612 23.41 -28.47 7.82
C LYS A 612 24.74 -28.48 7.05
N SER A 613 24.89 -29.32 6.03
CA SER A 613 26.11 -29.35 5.20
C SER A 613 26.28 -28.08 4.37
N ASN A 614 25.17 -27.40 4.04
CA ASN A 614 25.16 -26.17 3.24
C ASN A 614 24.80 -24.93 4.08
N SER A 615 25.43 -24.75 5.23
CA SER A 615 25.12 -23.66 6.17
C SER A 615 25.26 -22.25 5.58
N SER A 616 26.05 -22.06 4.51
CA SER A 616 26.13 -20.80 3.77
C SER A 616 24.83 -20.44 3.02
N GLN A 617 24.00 -21.42 2.68
CA GLN A 617 22.70 -21.24 2.02
C GLN A 617 21.60 -20.81 3.01
N LEU A 618 21.85 -20.87 4.32
CA LEU A 618 20.94 -20.36 5.35
C LEU A 618 21.05 -18.83 5.55
N ASN A 619 21.94 -18.16 4.82
CA ASN A 619 22.18 -16.72 4.94
C ASN A 619 20.99 -15.90 4.37
N PRO A 620 20.28 -15.11 5.19
CA PRO A 620 19.12 -14.32 4.76
C PRO A 620 19.40 -13.27 3.68
N LEU A 621 20.67 -12.89 3.48
CA LEU A 621 21.09 -11.82 2.58
C LEU A 621 20.94 -12.15 1.08
N ASN A 622 20.75 -13.41 0.68
CA ASN A 622 20.70 -13.86 -0.73
C ASN A 622 19.33 -14.41 -1.19
N ARG A 623 18.25 -14.17 -0.44
CA ARG A 623 16.97 -14.87 -0.54
C ARG A 623 16.18 -14.73 -1.84
N ASN A 624 16.37 -13.64 -2.60
CA ASN A 624 15.58 -13.41 -3.82
C ASN A 624 15.96 -14.34 -4.98
N THR A 625 16.96 -15.21 -4.79
CA THR A 625 17.49 -16.13 -5.81
C THR A 625 17.61 -17.59 -5.34
N GLN A 626 17.25 -17.90 -4.09
CA GLN A 626 17.37 -19.24 -3.51
C GLN A 626 16.05 -20.01 -3.56
N ILE A 627 16.14 -21.33 -3.76
CA ILE A 627 14.97 -22.21 -3.87
C ILE A 627 14.36 -22.44 -2.48
N ILE A 628 15.20 -22.54 -1.46
CA ILE A 628 14.82 -22.70 -0.06
C ILE A 628 14.45 -21.33 0.55
N ASN A 629 13.24 -21.24 1.11
CA ASN A 629 12.79 -20.07 1.87
C ASN A 629 12.68 -20.38 3.38
N THR A 630 12.34 -19.36 4.17
CA THR A 630 12.18 -19.48 5.62
C THR A 630 11.17 -20.55 6.02
N ASN A 631 10.09 -20.71 5.26
CA ASN A 631 9.05 -21.69 5.53
C ASN A 631 9.56 -23.12 5.33
N THR A 632 10.38 -23.38 4.30
CA THR A 632 10.99 -24.71 4.07
C THR A 632 11.92 -25.09 5.22
N VAL A 633 12.80 -24.18 5.66
CA VAL A 633 13.71 -24.43 6.79
C VAL A 633 12.91 -24.71 8.06
N GLU A 634 11.93 -23.87 8.39
CA GLU A 634 11.08 -24.03 9.57
C GLU A 634 10.26 -25.34 9.49
N SER A 635 9.71 -25.68 8.33
CA SER A 635 8.93 -26.90 8.09
C SER A 635 9.73 -28.18 8.31
N VAL A 636 10.96 -28.26 7.77
CA VAL A 636 11.85 -29.42 7.97
C VAL A 636 12.18 -29.61 9.45
N HIS A 637 12.60 -28.55 10.14
CA HIS A 637 12.99 -28.65 11.54
C HIS A 637 11.80 -28.97 12.44
N ARG A 638 10.67 -28.26 12.29
CA ARG A 638 9.48 -28.49 13.13
C ARG A 638 8.85 -29.85 12.89
N GLY A 639 8.76 -30.27 11.62
CA GLY A 639 8.27 -31.61 11.26
C GLY A 639 9.08 -32.70 11.96
N LEU A 640 10.41 -32.60 11.91
CA LEU A 640 11.31 -33.53 12.57
C LEU A 640 11.22 -33.46 14.11
N ILE A 641 11.15 -32.26 14.70
CA ILE A 641 11.00 -32.07 16.15
C ILE A 641 9.71 -32.72 16.65
N GLN A 642 8.60 -32.54 15.94
CA GLN A 642 7.31 -33.09 16.34
C GLN A 642 7.34 -34.62 16.33
N LEU A 643 7.84 -35.23 15.25
CA LEU A 643 7.92 -36.69 15.12
C LEU A 643 8.92 -37.32 16.09
N LEU A 644 10.10 -36.71 16.29
CA LEU A 644 11.08 -37.22 17.25
C LEU A 644 10.65 -37.04 18.70
N SER A 645 9.79 -36.05 19.01
CA SER A 645 9.28 -35.85 20.36
C SER A 645 8.27 -36.94 20.78
N THR A 646 7.69 -37.68 19.83
CA THR A 646 6.77 -38.79 20.10
C THR A 646 7.46 -40.15 20.28
N ILE A 647 8.76 -40.26 20.00
CA ILE A 647 9.50 -41.53 20.08
C ILE A 647 10.23 -41.64 21.43
N PRO A 648 9.96 -42.68 22.24
CA PRO A 648 10.74 -42.99 23.42
C PRO A 648 12.17 -43.41 23.02
N THR A 649 13.17 -42.79 23.66
CA THR A 649 14.55 -43.30 23.84
C THR A 649 15.56 -43.38 22.69
N GLN A 650 15.24 -43.29 21.38
CA GLN A 650 16.27 -43.24 20.31
C GLN A 650 16.53 -41.84 19.69
N GLY A 651 15.66 -40.87 19.91
CA GLY A 651 15.70 -39.56 19.23
C GLY A 651 16.44 -38.43 19.94
N ASN A 652 16.99 -38.62 21.15
CA ASN A 652 17.34 -37.47 22.02
C ASN A 652 18.56 -36.65 21.53
N ASP A 653 19.57 -37.30 20.93
CA ASP A 653 20.75 -36.60 20.37
C ASP A 653 20.42 -35.90 19.03
N LEU A 654 19.64 -36.54 18.15
CA LEU A 654 19.20 -35.89 16.91
C LEU A 654 18.22 -34.75 17.22
N LEU A 655 17.24 -34.97 18.11
CA LEU A 655 16.26 -33.96 18.52
C LEU A 655 16.94 -32.74 19.14
N SER A 656 17.97 -32.92 19.97
CA SER A 656 18.73 -31.79 20.53
C SER A 656 19.49 -31.02 19.44
N LYS A 657 20.13 -31.72 18.49
CA LYS A 657 20.84 -31.12 17.35
C LYS A 657 19.89 -30.34 16.43
N VAL A 658 18.71 -30.87 16.14
CA VAL A 658 17.70 -30.21 15.29
C VAL A 658 17.14 -28.98 16.00
N ARG A 659 16.84 -29.07 17.30
CA ARG A 659 16.42 -27.90 18.10
C ARG A 659 17.48 -26.82 18.13
N GLU A 660 18.74 -27.18 18.34
CA GLU A 660 19.83 -26.20 18.36
C GLU A 660 20.00 -25.53 16.99
N SER A 661 19.97 -26.29 15.91
CA SER A 661 20.06 -25.76 14.54
C SER A 661 18.92 -24.80 14.19
N LEU A 662 17.67 -25.11 14.59
CA LEU A 662 16.55 -24.19 14.37
C LEU A 662 16.69 -22.91 15.21
N LYS A 663 17.22 -23.03 16.43
CA LYS A 663 17.49 -21.87 17.29
C LYS A 663 18.56 -20.95 16.68
N GLU A 664 19.67 -21.52 16.20
CA GLU A 664 20.72 -20.78 15.49
C GLU A 664 20.17 -20.07 14.25
N TYR A 665 19.34 -20.77 13.46
CA TYR A 665 18.67 -20.19 12.30
C TYR A 665 17.77 -18.99 12.67
N TYR A 666 16.98 -19.11 13.73
CA TYR A 666 16.15 -18.00 14.21
C TYR A 666 16.97 -16.81 14.69
N TYR A 667 18.12 -17.02 15.34
CA TYR A 667 19.02 -15.92 15.70
C TYR A 667 19.56 -15.19 14.47
N ILE A 668 20.05 -15.94 13.47
CA ILE A 668 20.55 -15.37 12.21
C ILE A 668 19.45 -14.54 11.54
N GLU A 669 18.24 -15.06 11.48
CA GLU A 669 17.12 -14.37 10.84
C GLU A 669 16.67 -13.14 11.64
N LEU A 670 16.62 -13.24 12.97
CA LEU A 670 16.28 -12.12 13.84
C LEU A 670 17.29 -10.98 13.66
N HIS A 671 18.57 -11.29 13.66
CA HIS A 671 19.63 -10.32 13.41
C HIS A 671 19.45 -9.61 12.06
N HIS A 672 19.16 -10.37 11.00
CA HIS A 672 18.91 -9.81 9.67
C HIS A 672 17.68 -8.89 9.62
N LEU A 673 16.55 -9.31 10.20
CA LEU A 673 15.33 -8.50 10.23
C LEU A 673 15.54 -7.19 11.02
N LEU A 674 16.24 -7.27 12.15
CA LEU A 674 16.56 -6.11 12.99
C LEU A 674 17.52 -5.14 12.30
N ALA A 675 18.58 -5.64 11.64
CA ALA A 675 19.52 -4.82 10.88
C ALA A 675 18.82 -4.02 9.76
N ASN A 676 17.79 -4.60 9.15
CA ASN A 676 16.96 -3.97 8.11
C ASN A 676 15.75 -3.19 8.66
N LYS A 677 15.66 -2.99 9.98
CA LYS A 677 14.56 -2.28 10.65
C LYS A 677 13.16 -2.84 10.33
N LYS A 678 13.06 -4.13 9.99
CA LYS A 678 11.79 -4.83 9.78
C LYS A 678 11.19 -5.22 11.14
N TRP A 679 10.85 -4.22 11.94
CA TRP A 679 10.50 -4.37 13.36
C TRP A 679 9.37 -5.36 13.60
N GLU A 680 8.31 -5.29 12.81
CA GLU A 680 7.14 -6.15 12.94
C GLU A 680 7.46 -7.64 12.69
N ALA A 681 8.27 -7.92 11.67
CA ALA A 681 8.70 -9.27 11.34
C ALA A 681 9.70 -9.80 12.38
N ALA A 682 10.63 -8.95 12.83
CA ALA A 682 11.58 -9.27 13.89
C ALA A 682 10.87 -9.59 15.22
N ASP A 683 9.79 -8.88 15.52
CA ASP A 683 8.99 -9.07 16.73
C ASP A 683 8.25 -10.41 16.72
N THR A 684 7.59 -10.71 15.59
CA THR A 684 6.93 -12.00 15.36
C THR A 684 7.92 -13.16 15.49
N LEU A 685 9.13 -13.01 14.93
CA LEU A 685 10.17 -14.02 15.02
C LEU A 685 10.75 -14.15 16.44
N THR A 686 10.90 -13.04 17.16
CA THR A 686 11.33 -13.05 18.57
C THR A 686 10.40 -13.91 19.41
N SER A 687 9.09 -13.75 19.23
CA SER A 687 8.08 -14.60 19.89
C SER A 687 8.26 -16.10 19.55
N LYS A 688 8.44 -16.43 18.27
CA LYS A 688 8.69 -17.81 17.82
C LYS A 688 9.96 -18.41 18.43
N LEU A 689 11.05 -17.66 18.45
CA LEU A 689 12.33 -18.07 19.02
C LEU A 689 12.20 -18.34 20.52
N MET A 690 11.50 -17.47 21.26
CA MET A 690 11.29 -17.65 22.70
C MET A 690 10.47 -18.91 23.00
N LEU A 691 9.40 -19.16 22.26
CA LEU A 691 8.61 -20.40 22.37
C LEU A 691 9.46 -21.64 22.08
N HIS A 692 10.32 -21.58 21.06
CA HIS A 692 11.23 -22.67 20.69
C HIS A 692 12.27 -22.98 21.77
N ILE A 693 12.89 -21.95 22.36
CA ILE A 693 13.85 -22.12 23.48
C ILE A 693 13.21 -22.85 24.66
N ARG A 694 11.93 -22.60 24.91
CA ARG A 694 11.16 -23.26 25.99
C ARG A 694 10.53 -24.58 25.60
N LYS A 695 10.67 -25.02 24.34
CA LYS A 695 10.02 -26.24 23.82
C LYS A 695 8.49 -26.16 23.98
N LYS A 696 7.93 -24.98 23.71
CA LYS A 696 6.51 -24.65 23.81
C LYS A 696 5.96 -24.18 22.46
N GLU A 697 6.41 -24.81 21.39
CA GLU A 697 6.09 -24.46 20.01
C GLU A 697 4.59 -24.54 19.68
N GLU A 698 3.83 -25.36 20.42
CA GLU A 698 2.37 -25.51 20.30
C GLU A 698 1.58 -24.48 21.11
N LYS A 699 2.25 -23.74 22.02
CA LYS A 699 1.61 -22.65 22.78
C LYS A 699 1.66 -21.36 21.99
N VAL A 700 0.68 -20.50 22.25
CA VAL A 700 0.61 -19.14 21.69
C VAL A 700 1.46 -18.15 22.50
N TYR A 701 1.76 -18.46 23.77
CA TYR A 701 2.57 -17.64 24.67
C TYR A 701 3.27 -18.48 25.76
N LEU A 702 4.26 -17.91 26.43
CA LEU A 702 4.93 -18.50 27.60
C LEU A 702 4.24 -18.03 28.88
N ASP A 703 3.96 -18.96 29.79
CA ASP A 703 3.46 -18.64 31.12
C ASP A 703 4.61 -18.30 32.09
N ILE A 704 4.28 -17.90 33.32
CA ILE A 704 5.26 -17.47 34.34
C ILE A 704 6.27 -18.60 34.65
N GLU A 705 5.84 -19.85 34.67
CA GLU A 705 6.71 -20.97 34.97
C GLU A 705 7.72 -21.22 33.83
N ASP A 706 7.25 -21.14 32.59
CA ASP A 706 8.09 -21.21 31.41
C ASP A 706 9.11 -20.08 31.37
N LEU A 707 8.67 -18.86 31.70
CA LEU A 707 9.48 -17.65 31.79
C LEU A 707 10.56 -17.77 32.87
N ASN A 708 10.24 -18.24 34.08
CA ASN A 708 11.23 -18.42 35.15
C ASN A 708 12.35 -19.42 34.81
N LYS A 709 12.08 -20.32 33.86
CA LYS A 709 13.04 -21.33 33.38
C LYS A 709 13.74 -20.88 32.07
N PHE A 710 13.48 -19.67 31.58
CA PHE A 710 14.08 -19.15 30.35
C PHE A 710 15.59 -18.90 30.54
N SER A 711 16.37 -19.22 29.51
CA SER A 711 17.83 -19.08 29.54
C SER A 711 18.23 -17.61 29.56
N CYS A 712 18.94 -17.17 30.60
CA CYS A 712 19.44 -15.78 30.68
C CYS A 712 20.40 -15.44 29.55
N LYS A 713 21.20 -16.40 29.07
CA LYS A 713 22.11 -16.21 27.94
C LYS A 713 21.32 -15.91 26.66
N ASP A 714 20.25 -16.66 26.41
CA ASP A 714 19.41 -16.45 25.24
C ASP A 714 18.67 -15.11 25.33
N LEU A 715 18.14 -14.76 26.52
CA LEU A 715 17.49 -13.46 26.75
C LEU A 715 18.46 -12.30 26.53
N GLN A 716 19.69 -12.39 27.05
CA GLN A 716 20.75 -11.40 26.82
C GLN A 716 21.07 -11.23 25.34
N THR A 717 21.12 -12.34 24.59
CA THR A 717 21.41 -12.31 23.15
C THR A 717 20.31 -11.58 22.40
N ILE A 718 19.04 -11.97 22.60
CA ILE A 718 17.87 -11.32 21.99
C ILE A 718 17.85 -9.83 22.33
N ASP A 719 18.01 -9.49 23.61
CA ASP A 719 17.96 -8.12 24.09
C ASP A 719 19.10 -7.25 23.53
N GLN A 720 20.30 -7.81 23.38
CA GLN A 720 21.43 -7.10 22.79
C GLN A 720 21.21 -6.83 21.29
N ASP A 721 20.66 -7.78 20.54
CA ASP A 721 20.34 -7.60 19.12
C ASP A 721 19.30 -6.47 18.92
N TRP A 722 18.25 -6.47 19.74
CA TRP A 722 17.24 -5.40 19.74
C TRP A 722 17.84 -4.05 20.14
N LYS A 723 18.65 -3.98 21.20
CA LYS A 723 19.33 -2.75 21.63
C LYS A 723 20.27 -2.21 20.56
N ASN A 724 21.13 -3.04 19.99
CA ASN A 724 22.10 -2.63 18.98
C ASN A 724 21.41 -2.06 17.74
N SER A 725 20.43 -2.79 17.21
CA SER A 725 19.76 -2.42 15.96
C SER A 725 18.87 -1.20 16.11
N SER A 726 18.30 -0.98 17.30
CA SER A 726 17.42 0.14 17.61
C SER A 726 18.13 1.36 18.23
N LYS A 727 19.48 1.32 18.37
CA LYS A 727 20.26 2.35 19.09
C LYS A 727 19.81 2.55 20.55
N GLY A 728 19.53 1.45 21.26
CA GLY A 728 19.16 1.43 22.67
C GLY A 728 17.71 1.84 22.94
N ARG A 729 16.84 1.78 21.93
CA ARG A 729 15.43 2.17 22.04
C ARG A 729 14.52 1.00 22.36
N PHE A 730 14.79 -0.17 21.79
CA PHE A 730 14.02 -1.40 21.96
C PHE A 730 14.88 -2.47 22.63
N GLY A 731 14.21 -3.44 23.24
CA GLY A 731 14.83 -4.53 24.01
C GLY A 731 14.15 -4.74 25.37
N PHE A 732 14.22 -5.97 25.87
CA PHE A 732 13.72 -6.34 27.19
C PHE A 732 14.42 -5.60 28.33
N GLY A 733 15.70 -5.26 28.19
CA GLY A 733 16.43 -4.44 29.16
C GLY A 733 15.97 -2.98 29.16
N VAL A 734 15.53 -2.47 28.00
CA VAL A 734 14.92 -1.13 27.93
C VAL A 734 13.54 -1.15 28.59
N GLN A 735 12.75 -2.18 28.34
CA GLN A 735 11.45 -2.40 29.01
C GLN A 735 11.62 -2.51 30.54
N LYS A 736 12.63 -3.25 31.01
CA LYS A 736 12.99 -3.34 32.43
C LYS A 736 13.24 -1.97 33.06
N GLN A 737 14.04 -1.15 32.39
CA GLN A 737 14.37 0.18 32.89
C GLN A 737 13.09 1.02 33.03
N ILE A 738 12.26 1.05 32.00
CA ILE A 738 10.99 1.79 32.01
C ILE A 738 10.03 1.24 33.08
N TRP A 739 9.99 -0.08 33.29
CA TRP A 739 9.20 -0.75 34.32
C TRP A 739 9.57 -0.26 35.72
N LEU A 740 10.86 -0.23 36.05
CA LEU A 740 11.36 0.26 37.34
C LEU A 740 11.14 1.78 37.50
N ASP A 741 11.39 2.56 36.44
CA ASP A 741 11.23 4.02 36.43
C ASP A 741 9.78 4.49 36.56
N THR A 742 8.82 3.58 36.39
CA THR A 742 7.38 3.84 36.56
C THR A 742 6.86 3.39 37.93
N GLY A 743 7.75 3.01 38.83
CA GLY A 743 7.43 2.62 40.20
C GLY A 743 6.98 1.17 40.36
N ASN A 744 7.03 0.36 39.29
CA ASN A 744 6.67 -1.05 39.39
C ASN A 744 7.73 -1.85 40.14
N ARG A 745 7.28 -2.89 40.85
CA ARG A 745 8.13 -3.83 41.58
C ARG A 745 7.86 -5.27 41.11
N PRO A 746 8.86 -6.16 41.15
CA PRO A 746 8.64 -7.57 40.84
C PRO A 746 7.63 -8.18 41.81
N GLN A 747 6.69 -9.01 41.32
CA GLN A 747 5.66 -9.71 42.12
C GLN A 747 4.61 -8.82 42.80
N GLU A 748 4.65 -7.50 42.61
CA GLU A 748 3.65 -6.57 43.11
C GLU A 748 2.89 -5.95 41.93
N TYR A 749 1.57 -6.17 41.90
CA TYR A 749 0.72 -5.53 40.90
C TYR A 749 0.13 -4.24 41.47
N ASN A 750 0.48 -3.11 40.86
CA ASN A 750 -0.17 -1.83 41.09
C ASN A 750 -0.72 -1.32 39.75
N LYS A 751 -2.04 -1.17 39.66
CA LYS A 751 -2.74 -0.78 38.42
C LYS A 751 -2.21 0.52 37.83
N GLU A 752 -1.88 1.50 38.66
CA GLU A 752 -1.44 2.82 38.20
C GLU A 752 0.00 2.80 37.69
N ASN A 753 0.93 2.21 38.44
CA ASN A 753 2.32 2.04 37.98
C ASN A 753 2.38 1.20 36.70
N TYR A 754 1.52 0.20 36.60
CA TYR A 754 1.40 -0.64 35.42
C TYR A 754 0.87 0.14 34.20
N THR A 755 -0.14 0.97 34.39
CA THR A 755 -0.65 1.89 33.35
C THR A 755 0.43 2.91 32.95
N ASN A 756 1.23 3.38 33.92
CA ASN A 756 2.36 4.27 33.67
C ASN A 756 3.41 3.62 32.76
N PHE A 757 3.71 2.35 32.98
CA PHE A 757 4.61 1.56 32.14
C PHE A 757 4.10 1.47 30.71
N LEU A 758 2.84 1.03 30.52
CA LEU A 758 2.26 0.87 29.18
C LEU A 758 2.16 2.20 28.42
N SER A 759 1.90 3.30 29.13
CA SER A 759 1.92 4.63 28.56
C SER A 759 3.31 5.02 28.04
N ARG A 760 4.36 4.76 28.83
CA ARG A 760 5.74 5.07 28.42
C ARG A 760 6.26 4.20 27.29
N THR A 761 5.83 2.94 27.22
CA THR A 761 6.20 2.03 26.13
C THR A 761 5.35 2.24 24.88
N GLY A 762 4.33 3.09 24.93
CA GLY A 762 3.49 3.47 23.79
C GLY A 762 2.34 2.51 23.50
N TRP A 763 2.01 1.61 24.44
CA TRP A 763 0.93 0.62 24.31
C TRP A 763 -0.41 1.07 24.91
N TYR A 764 -0.39 2.15 25.67
CA TYR A 764 -1.58 2.72 26.28
C TYR A 764 -1.60 4.24 26.09
N ASP A 765 -2.73 4.74 25.61
CA ASP A 765 -2.96 6.16 25.43
C ASP A 765 -3.67 6.70 26.68
N ARG A 766 -2.93 7.43 27.52
CA ARG A 766 -3.48 8.01 28.76
C ARG A 766 -4.57 9.04 28.51
N GLU A 767 -4.47 9.81 27.42
CA GLU A 767 -5.41 10.88 27.14
C GLU A 767 -6.76 10.31 26.75
N ARG A 768 -6.75 9.16 26.07
CA ARG A 768 -7.94 8.45 25.61
C ARG A 768 -8.41 7.32 26.54
N ASP A 769 -7.61 6.94 27.54
CA ASP A 769 -7.83 5.76 28.40
C ASP A 769 -8.07 4.47 27.60
N ILE A 770 -7.29 4.26 26.53
CA ILE A 770 -7.40 3.09 25.66
C ILE A 770 -6.06 2.37 25.47
N PHE A 771 -6.14 1.05 25.36
CA PHE A 771 -5.03 0.25 24.84
C PHE A 771 -4.99 0.36 23.32
N LEU A 772 -3.79 0.50 22.77
CA LEU A 772 -3.59 0.56 21.33
C LEU A 772 -3.45 -0.86 20.77
N SER A 773 -3.99 -1.08 19.58
CA SER A 773 -3.75 -2.31 18.81
C SER A 773 -2.28 -2.42 18.39
N TYR A 774 -1.87 -3.63 18.05
CA TYR A 774 -0.51 -3.89 17.59
C TYR A 774 -0.16 -3.04 16.35
N GLU A 775 -1.10 -2.96 15.41
CA GLU A 775 -0.96 -2.18 14.17
C GLU A 775 -0.80 -0.67 14.46
N GLU A 776 -1.61 -0.11 15.36
CA GLU A 776 -1.50 1.30 15.76
C GLU A 776 -0.14 1.60 16.43
N VAL A 777 0.40 0.66 17.20
CA VAL A 777 1.70 0.82 17.86
C VAL A 777 2.85 0.74 16.86
N ILE A 778 2.80 -0.18 15.90
CA ILE A 778 3.79 -0.27 14.82
C ILE A 778 3.75 0.99 13.93
N ASP A 779 2.56 1.48 13.60
CA ASP A 779 2.37 2.73 12.87
C ASP A 779 2.95 3.92 13.65
N LYS A 780 2.70 4.01 14.96
CA LYS A 780 3.34 5.03 15.83
C LYS A 780 4.86 4.91 15.87
N ILE A 781 5.42 3.71 15.89
CA ILE A 781 6.88 3.50 15.83
C ILE A 781 7.43 4.06 14.52
N GLN A 782 6.77 3.79 13.39
CA GLN A 782 7.19 4.27 12.06
C GLN A 782 7.03 5.78 11.93
N ASN A 783 5.86 6.32 12.28
CA ASN A 783 5.52 7.75 12.14
C ASN A 783 6.27 8.65 13.11
N SER A 784 6.66 8.15 14.28
CA SER A 784 7.46 8.91 15.24
C SER A 784 8.95 8.96 14.89
N ASN A 785 9.36 8.53 13.69
CA ASN A 785 10.78 8.32 13.34
C ASN A 785 11.51 7.47 14.40
N TYR A 786 10.83 6.43 14.89
CA TYR A 786 11.32 5.52 15.92
C TYR A 786 11.63 6.21 17.25
N GLN A 787 10.92 7.28 17.62
CA GLN A 787 11.20 8.01 18.86
C GLN A 787 10.78 7.26 20.12
N LEU A 788 9.76 6.40 20.05
CA LEU A 788 9.29 5.57 21.16
C LEU A 788 10.38 4.62 21.69
N ARG A 789 10.34 4.34 23.01
CA ARG A 789 11.29 3.44 23.69
C ARG A 789 10.56 2.34 24.44
N GLY A 790 11.14 1.15 24.48
CA GLY A 790 10.61 -0.02 25.18
C GLY A 790 9.35 -0.63 24.56
N THR A 791 8.92 -0.16 23.39
CA THR A 791 7.72 -0.66 22.72
C THR A 791 7.86 -2.11 22.27
N LEU A 792 9.05 -2.47 21.76
CA LEU A 792 9.37 -3.79 21.24
C LEU A 792 10.60 -4.37 21.99
N PRO A 793 10.78 -5.70 21.97
CA PRO A 793 9.87 -6.72 21.42
C PRO A 793 8.65 -7.05 22.30
N THR A 794 7.66 -7.72 21.72
CA THR A 794 6.49 -8.35 22.33
C THR A 794 6.58 -9.88 22.20
N HIS A 795 5.84 -10.60 23.04
CA HIS A 795 5.82 -12.07 23.05
C HIS A 795 4.51 -12.67 22.50
N SER A 796 3.49 -11.87 22.17
CA SER A 796 2.17 -12.39 21.75
C SER A 796 1.96 -12.29 20.24
N SER A 797 1.48 -13.37 19.61
CA SER A 797 1.00 -13.34 18.23
C SER A 797 -0.07 -12.26 18.02
N ARG A 798 -0.05 -11.59 16.86
CA ARG A 798 -0.87 -10.42 16.43
C ARG A 798 -2.35 -10.37 16.87
N ASN A 799 -2.99 -11.48 17.23
CA ASN A 799 -4.45 -11.56 17.43
C ASN A 799 -4.95 -11.50 18.89
N ARG A 800 -4.08 -11.43 19.91
CA ARG A 800 -4.51 -11.19 21.31
C ARG A 800 -3.44 -10.41 22.07
N PHE A 801 -3.50 -9.09 22.00
CA PHE A 801 -2.78 -8.24 22.94
C PHE A 801 -3.34 -8.51 24.35
N ASN A 802 -2.57 -9.18 25.20
CA ASN A 802 -2.86 -9.22 26.63
C ASN A 802 -1.92 -8.25 27.31
N PRO A 803 -2.41 -7.09 27.79
CA PRO A 803 -1.59 -6.09 28.43
C PRO A 803 -0.68 -6.74 29.49
N LEU A 804 -1.24 -7.65 30.30
CA LEU A 804 -0.55 -8.26 31.44
C LEU A 804 0.75 -8.97 31.01
N GLN A 805 0.92 -9.35 29.74
CA GLN A 805 2.09 -10.09 29.27
C GLN A 805 3.35 -9.24 29.04
N GLN A 806 3.23 -7.94 28.74
CA GLN A 806 4.42 -7.08 28.58
C GLN A 806 5.10 -6.75 29.92
N SER A 807 4.32 -6.63 30.99
CA SER A 807 4.87 -6.55 32.36
C SER A 807 5.53 -7.85 32.81
N PHE A 808 5.05 -9.00 32.35
CA PHE A 808 5.64 -10.31 32.67
C PHE A 808 7.04 -10.53 32.06
N LEU A 809 7.41 -9.84 30.97
CA LEU A 809 8.77 -9.88 30.40
C LEU A 809 9.72 -8.91 31.09
N ALA A 810 9.22 -7.75 31.53
CA ALA A 810 9.93 -6.92 32.49
C ALA A 810 10.18 -7.68 33.80
N HIS A 811 9.29 -8.60 34.20
CA HIS A 811 9.54 -9.51 35.32
C HIS A 811 10.71 -10.48 35.05
N LEU A 812 10.80 -11.07 33.84
CA LEU A 812 11.92 -11.94 33.42
C LEU A 812 13.29 -11.25 33.56
N SER A 813 13.32 -9.98 33.15
CA SER A 813 14.51 -9.16 33.11
C SER A 813 15.06 -8.83 34.51
N VAL A 814 14.29 -9.05 35.57
CA VAL A 814 14.75 -8.89 36.96
C VAL A 814 15.66 -10.04 37.37
N ASN A 815 15.38 -11.25 36.91
CA ASN A 815 16.12 -12.47 37.28
C ASN A 815 17.40 -12.68 36.44
N CYS A 816 17.46 -12.09 35.25
CA CYS A 816 18.64 -12.09 34.40
C CYS A 816 19.32 -10.70 34.42
N LYS A 817 20.65 -10.65 34.43
CA LYS A 817 21.39 -9.38 34.26
C LYS A 817 21.32 -8.94 32.79
N ILE A 818 20.23 -8.25 32.42
CA ILE A 818 20.02 -7.56 31.14
C ILE A 818 19.76 -6.07 31.33
#